data_AF-A0AAU9TDP3-F1
#
_entry.id   AF-A0AAU9TDP3-F1
#
_cell.length_a   1.000
_cell.length_b   1.000
_cell.length_c   1.000
_cell.angle_alpha   90.00
_cell.angle_beta   90.00
_cell.angle_gamma   90.00
#
_symmetry.space_group_name_H-M   'P 1'
#
loop_
_entity.id
_entity.type
_entity.pdbx_description
1 polymer ?
#
loop_
_entity_poly.entity_id
_entity_poly.type
_entity_poly.pdbx_seq_one_letter_code
_entity_poly.pdbx_strand_id
1 'polypeptide(L)'
;MSNKKCCVPGCENNAGSLHKFPNPEKNNVLFNSWVSSVGGDILRLENDHIFKYRRVCHKHFEEKYLCRYNRLSNIAVPTLHMPEQTSLPTFTLTERNCQSSDPIRKEPSTSVAIQLYSEKEDDVMMKENIEPSTSVAIQLYSEKEDDVMMKENIVSQNEETPKIVVSKRKRIFSTPAEQALHKKLVQLANKLNKCRNKNKKQGAKLKNLLKISNNPQYLKSLDNLSSTAKIFTMMQFREAKKKGKGRRFSIKEKLLALSIMKQSPKGYRFLRKIFVLPAAQTLLKLINQADIKPGLNENIKKQIQKATEKMTVKERLCVILFDEMSLKANITYNERKDRVIGFVSNGEKTIAEFADHAQVFMVRGLLKNYKQPVCYTFSQSATKGPELAKQLKAVISQMQGAGLIVVATVCDQGTNNVHCLKLLLQETHTAILKKGQEPRGKFFEINGHEIVPIYDPPHLIKGIRNNLLNKDLKYIENGKEKIAKWEDITYLHRENPGYRGIRLVPKLTDNHVIRNKINKMKVKFATQILSQTVGMNMGYLSDKGILPPQCKDTADILILFDKLFDSVNGSFDKRSKHGKPLLGPVTPKSPHHKFWNESKKSLKNMKFVNRNTGQIEHTPTLNNWVWTLEGIEMLLKNVKEKYDVSSVWLRHLNQDPVENFFGAIRSHGCRNTNPTPERFESAFTTLLVNNLSSVHAPGANCEKDNCQGLQEFIITSDCKALPACEIENIPDIAITPLENKSDPRQIGGLQYVSGYFVKNTKKNVFKGCEQCKKDFLNKNQTEYIKYREYSGKQWLCSPSDAFLSCISSLQDINVAILKTNLDKYYLKELIKTIIFSSIDFKYISCNNHKEKNIDYLINLSCRFFIYNYCKEINKIICNKRECDDDDDKFKVKAKKYFHKCYKRKNK
;
A
#
# COMPACT_ATOMS: atom_id res chain seq x y z
N MET A 1 18.49 -46.22 -36.94
CA MET A 1 19.41 -46.22 -35.79
C MET A 1 19.76 -44.78 -35.42
N SER A 2 19.39 -44.32 -34.21
CA SER A 2 19.68 -42.94 -33.76
C SER A 2 21.03 -42.90 -33.06
N ASN A 3 22.09 -42.62 -33.82
CA ASN A 3 23.39 -42.27 -33.23
C ASN A 3 23.31 -40.85 -32.67
N LYS A 4 22.92 -40.71 -31.39
CA LYS A 4 23.00 -39.45 -30.63
C LYS A 4 24.47 -39.14 -30.34
N LYS A 5 25.23 -38.80 -31.38
CA LYS A 5 26.62 -38.32 -31.31
C LYS A 5 26.66 -36.81 -31.54
N CYS A 6 27.74 -36.16 -31.11
CA CYS A 6 27.97 -34.76 -31.46
C CYS A 6 28.06 -34.63 -32.99
N CYS A 7 27.36 -33.65 -33.57
CA CYS A 7 27.38 -33.43 -35.02
C CYS A 7 28.38 -32.37 -35.48
N VAL A 8 29.24 -31.86 -34.59
CA VAL A 8 30.35 -30.96 -34.98
C VAL A 8 31.43 -31.79 -35.69
N PRO A 9 31.81 -31.44 -36.93
CA PRO A 9 32.88 -32.14 -37.66
C PRO A 9 34.16 -32.24 -36.82
N GLY A 10 34.78 -33.43 -36.78
CA GLY A 10 35.98 -33.70 -35.99
C GLY A 10 35.78 -33.88 -34.49
N CYS A 11 34.54 -33.84 -33.97
CA CYS A 11 34.29 -34.05 -32.55
C CYS A 11 34.07 -35.53 -32.20
N GLU A 12 35.06 -36.14 -31.56
CA GLU A 12 34.99 -37.54 -31.09
C GLU A 12 34.28 -37.70 -29.74
N ASN A 13 33.94 -36.59 -29.08
CA ASN A 13 33.43 -36.60 -27.71
C ASN A 13 31.96 -37.03 -27.62
N ASN A 14 31.73 -38.31 -27.33
CA ASN A 14 30.40 -38.90 -27.15
C ASN A 14 30.02 -39.16 -25.67
N ALA A 15 30.92 -38.85 -24.73
CA ALA A 15 30.68 -38.96 -23.29
C ALA A 15 30.51 -37.56 -22.69
N GLY A 16 29.27 -37.04 -22.67
CA GLY A 16 28.93 -35.73 -22.10
C GLY A 16 27.49 -35.29 -22.38
N SER A 17 27.06 -34.18 -21.79
CA SER A 17 25.72 -33.63 -22.04
C SER A 17 25.58 -33.17 -23.50
N LEU A 18 24.63 -33.77 -24.21
CA LEU A 18 24.30 -33.47 -25.62
C LEU A 18 23.08 -32.57 -25.70
N HIS A 19 23.23 -31.43 -26.38
CA HIS A 19 22.19 -30.43 -26.51
C HIS A 19 21.45 -30.56 -27.83
N LYS A 20 20.13 -30.41 -27.78
CA LYS A 20 19.26 -30.38 -28.95
C LYS A 20 19.32 -29.00 -29.61
N PHE A 21 19.25 -28.96 -30.93
CA PHE A 21 19.07 -27.71 -31.68
C PHE A 21 17.80 -26.96 -31.22
N PRO A 22 17.79 -25.62 -31.27
CA PRO A 22 16.58 -24.82 -31.07
C PRO A 22 15.45 -25.26 -32.02
N ASN A 23 14.18 -25.04 -31.64
CA ASN A 23 13.07 -25.38 -32.53
C ASN A 23 13.01 -24.35 -33.69
N PRO A 24 13.12 -24.77 -34.97
CA PRO A 24 13.16 -23.87 -36.12
C PRO A 24 11.88 -23.05 -36.31
N GLU A 25 10.70 -23.55 -35.91
CA GLU A 25 9.43 -22.81 -35.98
C GLU A 25 9.33 -21.71 -34.91
N LYS A 26 10.00 -21.90 -33.76
CA LYS A 26 9.93 -20.97 -32.62
C LYS A 26 11.06 -19.96 -32.59
N ASN A 27 12.25 -20.34 -33.06
CA ASN A 27 13.44 -19.50 -33.04
C ASN A 27 14.36 -19.83 -34.23
N ASN A 28 13.88 -19.50 -35.43
CA ASN A 28 14.57 -19.73 -36.70
C ASN A 28 15.97 -19.07 -36.74
N VAL A 29 16.10 -17.86 -36.19
CA VAL A 29 17.38 -17.11 -36.17
C VAL A 29 18.46 -17.86 -35.38
N LEU A 30 18.15 -18.31 -34.15
CA LEU A 30 19.13 -19.04 -33.34
C LEU A 30 19.40 -20.44 -33.91
N PHE A 31 18.39 -21.09 -34.49
CA PHE A 31 18.55 -22.37 -35.18
C PHE A 31 19.55 -22.24 -36.35
N ASN A 32 19.36 -21.25 -37.22
CA ASN A 32 20.27 -21.01 -38.35
C ASN A 32 21.68 -20.66 -37.87
N SER A 33 21.82 -19.87 -36.80
CA SER A 33 23.13 -19.57 -36.21
C SER A 33 23.84 -20.84 -35.76
N TRP A 34 23.15 -21.80 -35.12
CA TRP A 34 23.76 -23.08 -34.78
C TRP A 34 24.15 -23.90 -36.00
N VAL A 35 23.29 -23.95 -37.03
CA VAL A 35 23.56 -24.71 -38.26
C VAL A 35 24.77 -24.12 -39.00
N SER A 36 24.84 -22.80 -39.13
CA SER A 36 25.97 -22.09 -39.74
C SER A 36 27.25 -22.29 -38.94
N SER A 37 27.21 -22.17 -37.61
CA SER A 37 28.40 -22.36 -36.76
C SER A 37 28.93 -23.79 -36.82
N VAL A 38 28.06 -24.80 -36.79
CA VAL A 38 28.45 -26.23 -36.83
C VAL A 38 29.01 -26.62 -38.20
N GLY A 39 28.40 -26.15 -39.29
CA GLY A 39 28.87 -26.41 -40.65
C GLY A 39 28.86 -27.90 -41.06
N GLY A 40 29.49 -28.22 -42.20
CA GLY A 40 29.64 -29.59 -42.69
C GLY A 40 28.35 -30.26 -43.16
N ASP A 41 28.24 -31.58 -42.96
CA ASP A 41 27.17 -32.42 -43.52
C ASP A 41 25.75 -32.06 -43.05
N ILE A 42 25.61 -31.32 -41.95
CA ILE A 42 24.28 -30.90 -41.47
C ILE A 42 23.65 -29.83 -42.37
N LEU A 43 24.43 -29.09 -43.17
CA LEU A 43 23.91 -28.07 -44.10
C LEU A 43 23.05 -28.68 -45.22
N ARG A 44 23.21 -29.98 -45.49
CA ARG A 44 22.48 -30.71 -46.53
C ARG A 44 21.20 -31.39 -46.01
N LEU A 45 20.88 -31.25 -44.72
CA LEU A 45 19.74 -31.92 -44.08
C LEU A 45 18.56 -30.98 -43.90
N GLU A 46 17.34 -31.52 -43.94
CA GLU A 46 16.13 -30.75 -43.64
C GLU A 46 16.08 -30.29 -42.17
N ASN A 47 15.52 -29.11 -41.93
CA ASN A 47 15.44 -28.48 -40.60
C ASN A 47 14.78 -29.39 -39.55
N ASP A 48 13.71 -30.11 -39.92
CA ASP A 48 13.03 -31.05 -39.04
C ASP A 48 13.91 -32.26 -38.68
N HIS A 49 14.71 -32.71 -39.63
CA HIS A 49 15.67 -33.79 -39.41
C HIS A 49 16.77 -33.36 -38.44
N ILE A 50 17.35 -32.16 -38.64
CA ILE A 50 18.38 -31.58 -37.76
C ILE A 50 17.82 -31.44 -36.34
N PHE A 51 16.66 -30.82 -36.18
CA PHE A 51 16.03 -30.64 -34.88
C PHE A 51 15.76 -31.96 -34.18
N LYS A 52 15.23 -32.97 -34.89
CA LYS A 52 14.84 -34.24 -34.27
C LYS A 52 16.06 -35.08 -33.89
N TYR A 53 17.08 -35.16 -34.75
CA TYR A 53 18.12 -36.19 -34.66
C TYR A 53 19.55 -35.69 -34.40
N ARG A 54 19.89 -34.42 -34.66
CA ARG A 54 21.26 -33.91 -34.46
C ARG A 54 21.44 -33.28 -33.07
N ARG A 55 22.65 -33.39 -32.52
CA ARG A 55 23.00 -32.89 -31.17
C ARG A 55 24.39 -32.27 -31.18
N VAL A 56 24.61 -31.25 -30.36
CA VAL A 56 25.92 -30.62 -30.14
C VAL A 56 26.33 -30.85 -28.69
N CYS A 57 27.56 -31.30 -28.46
CA CYS A 57 28.03 -31.57 -27.10
C CYS A 57 28.37 -30.28 -26.34
N HIS A 58 28.40 -30.40 -25.01
CA HIS A 58 28.64 -29.31 -24.08
C HIS A 58 29.94 -28.52 -24.37
N LYS A 59 30.99 -29.16 -24.89
CA LYS A 59 32.31 -28.57 -25.13
C LYS A 59 32.33 -27.42 -26.15
N HIS A 60 31.31 -27.32 -27.01
CA HIS A 60 31.26 -26.29 -28.05
C HIS A 60 30.66 -24.96 -27.59
N PHE A 61 30.26 -24.85 -26.32
CA PHE A 61 29.63 -23.64 -25.78
C PHE A 61 30.53 -22.97 -24.74
N GLU A 62 30.67 -21.65 -24.82
CA GLU A 62 31.37 -20.86 -23.81
C GLU A 62 30.70 -20.97 -22.43
N GLU A 63 31.49 -20.91 -21.35
CA GLU A 63 31.01 -21.05 -19.97
C GLU A 63 29.90 -20.06 -19.61
N LYS A 64 29.93 -18.84 -20.18
CA LYS A 64 28.89 -17.82 -19.96
C LYS A 64 27.48 -18.27 -20.39
N TYR A 65 27.39 -19.25 -21.29
CA TYR A 65 26.12 -19.81 -21.77
C TYR A 65 25.66 -21.04 -20.98
N LEU A 66 26.49 -21.56 -20.08
CA LEU A 66 26.21 -22.74 -19.29
C LEU A 66 25.47 -22.35 -17.99
N CYS A 67 24.29 -22.93 -17.80
CA CYS A 67 23.46 -22.76 -16.61
C CYS A 67 23.60 -23.98 -15.69
N ARG A 68 23.15 -23.80 -14.42
CA ARG A 68 23.11 -24.89 -13.41
C ARG A 68 22.45 -26.16 -13.99
N TYR A 69 22.99 -27.32 -13.65
CA TYR A 69 22.58 -28.67 -14.13
C TYR A 69 22.87 -28.95 -15.62
N ASN A 70 24.00 -28.45 -16.15
CA ASN A 70 24.46 -28.66 -17.53
C ASN A 70 23.42 -28.28 -18.60
N ARG A 71 22.63 -27.23 -18.37
CA ARG A 71 21.65 -26.69 -19.34
C ARG A 71 22.23 -25.48 -20.07
N LEU A 72 21.84 -25.26 -21.32
CA LEU A 72 22.21 -24.05 -22.05
C LEU A 72 21.22 -22.91 -21.81
N SER A 73 21.76 -21.69 -21.80
CA SER A 73 21.00 -20.45 -21.91
C SER A 73 20.21 -20.42 -23.23
N ASN A 74 19.09 -19.71 -23.26
CA ASN A 74 18.21 -19.59 -24.43
C ASN A 74 18.78 -18.69 -25.55
N ILE A 75 19.97 -18.13 -25.36
CA ILE A 75 20.74 -17.35 -26.35
C ILE A 75 22.08 -18.01 -26.69
N ALA A 76 22.36 -19.22 -26.17
CA ALA A 76 23.62 -19.91 -26.39
C ALA A 76 23.83 -20.21 -27.88
N VAL A 77 25.04 -19.99 -28.39
CA VAL A 77 25.49 -20.37 -29.75
C VAL A 77 26.79 -21.16 -29.60
N PRO A 78 26.99 -22.29 -30.31
CA PRO A 78 28.24 -23.02 -30.25
C PRO A 78 29.33 -22.25 -31.00
N THR A 79 30.39 -21.88 -30.29
CA THR A 79 31.49 -21.06 -30.80
C THR A 79 32.87 -21.68 -30.55
N LEU A 80 32.99 -22.67 -29.65
CA LEU A 80 34.26 -23.29 -29.29
C LEU A 80 34.51 -24.59 -30.07
N HIS A 81 35.76 -24.83 -30.47
CA HIS A 81 36.20 -26.05 -31.18
C HIS A 81 35.35 -26.36 -32.43
N MET A 82 35.05 -25.33 -33.23
CA MET A 82 34.32 -25.46 -34.49
C MET A 82 35.32 -25.67 -35.63
N PRO A 83 34.98 -26.40 -36.71
CA PRO A 83 35.83 -26.52 -37.88
C PRO A 83 36.09 -25.15 -38.52
N GLU A 84 37.34 -24.87 -38.95
CA GLU A 84 37.75 -23.59 -39.53
C GLU A 84 36.82 -23.16 -40.66
N GLN A 85 36.16 -22.00 -40.51
CA GLN A 85 35.32 -21.42 -41.54
C GLN A 85 36.18 -20.60 -42.50
N THR A 86 36.18 -21.00 -43.77
CA THR A 86 36.54 -20.16 -44.91
C THR A 86 35.67 -18.89 -44.93
N SER A 87 36.29 -17.80 -45.35
CA SER A 87 35.95 -16.38 -45.12
C SER A 87 34.62 -15.87 -45.71
N LEU A 88 34.01 -14.92 -44.96
CA LEU A 88 33.26 -13.68 -45.32
C LEU A 88 31.91 -13.55 -44.55
N PRO A 89 31.38 -12.33 -44.30
CA PRO A 89 32.02 -11.04 -44.01
C PRO A 89 31.60 -10.46 -42.64
N THR A 90 32.46 -9.58 -42.15
CA THR A 90 32.36 -8.77 -40.93
C THR A 90 31.10 -7.89 -40.90
N PHE A 91 30.24 -8.07 -39.88
CA PHE A 91 29.36 -7.00 -39.39
C PHE A 91 29.97 -6.41 -38.12
N THR A 92 30.91 -5.48 -38.31
CA THR A 92 31.35 -4.54 -37.26
C THR A 92 30.30 -3.45 -37.13
N LEU A 93 29.62 -3.41 -35.98
CA LEU A 93 29.12 -2.15 -35.45
C LEU A 93 30.32 -1.42 -34.86
N THR A 94 30.96 -0.58 -35.68
CA THR A 94 31.96 0.38 -35.21
C THR A 94 31.31 1.48 -34.39
N GLU A 95 31.97 1.75 -33.27
CA GLU A 95 31.74 2.76 -32.24
C GLU A 95 31.96 4.20 -32.74
N ARG A 96 31.45 5.18 -31.99
CA ARG A 96 32.17 6.45 -31.77
C ARG A 96 32.23 6.80 -30.28
N ASN A 97 33.46 7.06 -29.88
CA ASN A 97 34.03 7.40 -28.57
C ASN A 97 33.82 8.86 -28.13
N CYS A 98 34.03 9.10 -26.82
CA CYS A 98 35.00 10.05 -26.21
C CYS A 98 34.76 10.05 -24.67
N GLN A 99 35.71 10.06 -23.74
CA GLN A 99 37.18 10.16 -23.74
C GLN A 99 37.73 9.74 -22.35
N SER A 100 39.03 9.43 -22.35
CA SER A 100 40.01 8.97 -21.35
C SER A 100 40.13 9.65 -19.97
N SER A 101 40.50 8.89 -18.92
CA SER A 101 41.87 8.85 -18.33
C SER A 101 41.96 8.00 -17.03
N ASP A 102 43.01 7.17 -16.93
CA ASP A 102 43.46 6.30 -15.80
C ASP A 102 44.05 7.11 -14.60
N PRO A 103 44.49 6.53 -13.43
CA PRO A 103 44.80 5.12 -13.12
C PRO A 103 44.38 4.53 -11.73
N ILE A 104 44.24 3.20 -11.71
CA ILE A 104 44.76 2.19 -10.73
C ILE A 104 44.57 2.42 -9.21
N ARG A 105 43.81 1.53 -8.55
CA ARG A 105 44.35 0.63 -7.50
C ARG A 105 43.48 -0.60 -7.23
N LYS A 106 44.15 -1.75 -7.20
CA LYS A 106 43.69 -3.11 -6.90
C LYS A 106 43.12 -3.21 -5.48
N GLU A 107 42.05 -3.98 -5.30
CA GLU A 107 41.81 -4.72 -4.06
C GLU A 107 41.63 -6.22 -4.35
N PRO A 108 42.28 -7.09 -3.57
CA PRO A 108 42.18 -8.53 -3.69
C PRO A 108 40.98 -9.11 -2.93
N SER A 109 40.60 -10.29 -3.40
CA SER A 109 39.77 -11.28 -2.73
C SER A 109 40.23 -11.61 -1.31
N THR A 110 39.28 -11.78 -0.38
CA THR A 110 39.38 -12.88 0.59
C THR A 110 38.01 -13.32 1.09
N SER A 111 37.73 -14.58 0.81
CA SER A 111 36.69 -15.44 1.35
C SER A 111 36.87 -15.67 2.85
N VAL A 112 35.78 -15.62 3.63
CA VAL A 112 35.63 -16.46 4.82
C VAL A 112 34.18 -16.93 4.93
N ALA A 113 34.05 -18.26 5.00
CA ALA A 113 32.81 -18.98 5.22
C ALA A 113 32.21 -18.69 6.60
N ILE A 114 30.88 -18.57 6.69
CA ILE A 114 30.16 -18.51 7.96
C ILE A 114 29.60 -19.90 8.25
N GLN A 115 30.19 -20.54 9.27
CA GLN A 115 29.67 -21.72 9.94
C GLN A 115 28.35 -21.41 10.64
N LEU A 116 27.41 -22.34 10.47
CA LEU A 116 26.15 -22.44 11.19
C LEU A 116 26.42 -22.78 12.66
N TYR A 117 25.99 -21.92 13.58
CA TYR A 117 25.81 -22.28 14.98
C TYR A 117 24.33 -22.60 15.22
N SER A 118 24.10 -23.82 15.69
CA SER A 118 22.84 -24.33 16.23
C SER A 118 22.62 -23.76 17.64
N GLU A 119 21.53 -23.05 17.85
CA GLU A 119 21.05 -22.72 19.19
C GLU A 119 20.18 -23.87 19.71
N LYS A 120 20.54 -24.38 20.89
CA LYS A 120 19.80 -25.37 21.66
C LYS A 120 18.58 -24.68 22.28
N GLU A 121 17.42 -25.30 22.15
CA GLU A 121 16.20 -24.96 22.90
C GLU A 121 16.28 -25.65 24.27
N ASP A 122 16.22 -24.85 25.34
CA ASP A 122 16.03 -25.31 26.71
C ASP A 122 14.51 -25.39 26.98
N ASP A 123 14.03 -26.62 27.16
CA ASP A 123 12.68 -26.95 27.62
C ASP A 123 12.55 -26.71 29.14
N VAL A 124 11.59 -25.87 29.55
CA VAL A 124 11.08 -25.84 30.92
C VAL A 124 9.58 -26.14 30.88
N MET A 125 9.27 -27.39 31.24
CA MET A 125 7.91 -27.90 31.44
C MET A 125 7.27 -27.28 32.68
N MET A 126 6.07 -26.68 32.52
CA MET A 126 5.07 -26.61 33.59
C MET A 126 3.98 -27.64 33.31
N LYS A 127 3.90 -28.64 34.20
CA LYS A 127 2.84 -29.64 34.27
C LYS A 127 1.64 -29.05 35.00
N GLU A 128 0.45 -29.14 34.40
CA GLU A 128 -0.80 -29.22 35.14
C GLU A 128 -1.54 -30.48 34.70
N ASN A 129 -1.61 -31.44 35.64
CA ASN A 129 -2.38 -32.67 35.57
C ASN A 129 -3.82 -32.36 36.02
N ILE A 130 -4.82 -32.71 35.21
CA ILE A 130 -6.13 -33.14 35.72
C ILE A 130 -6.55 -34.36 34.90
N GLU A 131 -6.61 -35.49 35.57
CA GLU A 131 -6.98 -36.82 35.08
C GLU A 131 -8.52 -37.05 35.15
N PRO A 132 -9.02 -38.12 34.52
CA PRO A 132 -10.33 -38.18 33.88
C PRO A 132 -11.42 -38.77 34.77
N SER A 133 -12.68 -38.47 34.46
CA SER A 133 -13.82 -39.22 34.98
C SER A 133 -14.82 -39.59 33.87
N THR A 134 -14.87 -40.91 33.66
CA THR A 134 -16.05 -41.77 33.56
C THR A 134 -17.04 -41.59 32.40
N SER A 135 -17.02 -42.63 31.56
CA SER A 135 -18.06 -43.09 30.64
C SER A 135 -19.43 -43.32 31.30
N VAL A 136 -20.52 -42.97 30.62
CA VAL A 136 -21.78 -43.75 30.65
C VAL A 136 -22.40 -43.76 29.24
N ALA A 137 -22.75 -44.98 28.82
CA ALA A 137 -23.35 -45.36 27.56
C ALA A 137 -24.81 -44.94 27.43
N ILE A 138 -25.30 -44.79 26.19
CA ILE A 138 -26.68 -45.14 25.82
C ILE A 138 -26.64 -45.91 24.49
N GLN A 139 -26.86 -47.23 24.60
CA GLN A 139 -27.25 -48.18 23.55
C GLN A 139 -28.67 -47.86 23.07
N LEU A 140 -28.87 -47.74 21.75
CA LEU A 140 -29.58 -48.70 20.87
C LEU A 140 -31.01 -49.05 21.28
N TYR A 141 -31.97 -48.82 20.38
CA TYR A 141 -32.96 -49.84 20.04
C TYR A 141 -33.22 -49.85 18.52
N SER A 142 -32.92 -51.00 17.94
CA SER A 142 -33.35 -51.46 16.62
C SER A 142 -34.08 -52.78 16.84
N GLU A 143 -35.28 -52.93 16.29
CA GLU A 143 -35.98 -54.21 16.08
C GLU A 143 -36.39 -54.19 14.59
N LYS A 144 -35.77 -55.03 13.74
CA LYS A 144 -36.17 -56.40 13.31
C LYS A 144 -37.56 -56.40 12.65
N GLU A 145 -37.79 -56.94 11.45
CA GLU A 145 -37.62 -58.33 10.97
C GLU A 145 -37.52 -58.30 9.41
N ASP A 146 -36.54 -58.96 8.78
CA ASP A 146 -36.52 -60.35 8.24
C ASP A 146 -37.25 -60.48 6.88
N ASP A 147 -36.84 -61.26 5.87
CA ASP A 147 -35.58 -61.88 5.45
C ASP A 147 -35.86 -62.45 4.02
N VAL A 148 -34.87 -63.12 3.44
CA VAL A 148 -34.94 -64.12 2.33
C VAL A 148 -34.51 -63.66 0.93
N MET A 149 -33.27 -64.08 0.63
CA MET A 149 -32.72 -64.26 -0.71
C MET A 149 -33.41 -65.42 -1.46
N MET A 150 -33.53 -65.28 -2.79
CA MET A 150 -33.23 -66.39 -3.70
C MET A 150 -32.27 -65.92 -4.79
N LYS A 151 -31.24 -66.75 -5.00
CA LYS A 151 -30.21 -66.63 -6.03
C LYS A 151 -30.76 -67.18 -7.35
N GLU A 152 -30.31 -66.62 -8.46
CA GLU A 152 -29.99 -67.43 -9.64
C GLU A 152 -28.85 -66.80 -10.44
N ASN A 153 -27.85 -67.64 -10.73
CA ASN A 153 -26.68 -67.35 -11.54
C ASN A 153 -27.07 -67.36 -13.01
N ILE A 154 -26.68 -66.33 -13.79
CA ILE A 154 -26.58 -66.48 -15.25
C ILE A 154 -25.22 -65.92 -15.70
N VAL A 155 -24.44 -66.84 -16.27
CA VAL A 155 -23.17 -66.67 -16.96
C VAL A 155 -23.35 -65.71 -18.14
N SER A 156 -22.55 -64.64 -18.20
CA SER A 156 -22.48 -63.77 -19.37
C SER A 156 -21.45 -64.30 -20.36
N GLN A 157 -21.90 -65.12 -21.32
CA GLN A 157 -21.19 -65.33 -22.58
C GLN A 157 -21.47 -64.17 -23.54
N ASN A 158 -20.45 -63.85 -24.34
CA ASN A 158 -20.46 -62.80 -25.36
C ASN A 158 -21.44 -63.17 -26.48
N GLU A 159 -22.43 -62.32 -26.74
CA GLU A 159 -23.08 -62.24 -28.05
C GLU A 159 -23.19 -60.76 -28.48
N GLU A 160 -22.53 -60.44 -29.58
CA GLU A 160 -22.73 -59.20 -30.32
C GLU A 160 -24.14 -59.22 -30.92
N THR A 161 -25.00 -58.27 -30.56
CA THR A 161 -26.26 -58.03 -31.26
C THR A 161 -26.28 -56.63 -31.89
N PRO A 162 -26.89 -56.49 -33.08
CA PRO A 162 -26.59 -55.42 -34.02
C PRO A 162 -27.24 -54.09 -33.61
N LYS A 163 -26.57 -52.99 -33.97
CA LYS A 163 -27.08 -51.62 -33.84
C LYS A 163 -28.37 -51.46 -34.65
N ILE A 164 -29.52 -51.53 -33.97
CA ILE A 164 -30.79 -51.05 -34.53
C ILE A 164 -30.73 -49.51 -34.52
N VAL A 165 -30.57 -48.94 -35.71
CA VAL A 165 -30.78 -47.51 -35.96
C VAL A 165 -32.28 -47.24 -35.89
N VAL A 166 -32.79 -46.90 -34.69
CA VAL A 166 -34.17 -46.44 -34.54
C VAL A 166 -34.27 -45.03 -35.12
N SER A 167 -34.89 -44.92 -36.30
CA SER A 167 -35.28 -43.62 -36.86
C SER A 167 -36.25 -42.93 -35.90
N LYS A 168 -35.98 -41.67 -35.56
CA LYS A 168 -36.86 -40.87 -34.70
C LYS A 168 -38.17 -40.61 -35.45
N ARG A 169 -39.21 -41.40 -35.21
CA ARG A 169 -40.58 -41.05 -35.61
C ARG A 169 -40.96 -39.73 -34.94
N LYS A 170 -41.22 -38.69 -35.75
CA LYS A 170 -41.83 -37.44 -35.31
C LYS A 170 -43.23 -37.77 -34.77
N ARG A 171 -43.47 -37.58 -33.47
CA ARG A 171 -44.82 -37.70 -32.90
C ARG A 171 -45.72 -36.63 -33.54
N ILE A 172 -46.79 -37.07 -34.18
CA ILE A 172 -47.87 -36.22 -34.68
C ILE A 172 -48.81 -35.98 -33.49
N PHE A 173 -49.14 -34.72 -33.20
CA PHE A 173 -50.06 -34.36 -32.12
C PHE A 173 -51.42 -34.05 -32.74
N SER A 174 -52.48 -34.68 -32.24
CA SER A 174 -53.81 -34.61 -32.85
C SER A 174 -54.60 -33.38 -32.37
N THR A 175 -54.20 -32.75 -31.26
CA THR A 175 -54.84 -31.52 -30.75
C THR A 175 -53.83 -30.50 -30.18
N PRO A 176 -54.15 -29.19 -30.18
CA PRO A 176 -53.32 -28.15 -29.56
C PRO A 176 -53.09 -28.36 -28.05
N ALA A 177 -54.08 -28.91 -27.34
CA ALA A 177 -54.01 -29.22 -25.92
C ALA A 177 -52.97 -30.33 -25.62
N GLU A 178 -52.92 -31.36 -26.45
CA GLU A 178 -51.96 -32.46 -26.36
C GLU A 178 -50.51 -31.98 -26.60
N GLN A 179 -50.33 -31.05 -27.53
CA GLN A 179 -49.03 -30.45 -27.82
C GLN A 179 -48.53 -29.55 -26.66
N ALA A 180 -49.44 -28.82 -26.01
CA ALA A 180 -49.15 -28.01 -24.83
C ALA A 180 -48.79 -28.88 -23.60
N LEU A 181 -49.52 -29.97 -23.40
CA LEU A 181 -49.27 -30.95 -22.33
C LEU A 181 -47.90 -31.63 -22.53
N HIS A 182 -47.58 -32.03 -23.75
CA HIS A 182 -46.29 -32.63 -24.08
C HIS A 182 -45.12 -31.66 -23.82
N LYS A 183 -45.26 -30.37 -24.20
CA LYS A 183 -44.27 -29.34 -23.87
C LYS A 183 -44.08 -29.19 -22.36
N LYS A 184 -45.15 -29.18 -21.56
CA LYS A 184 -45.08 -29.14 -20.09
C LYS A 184 -44.38 -30.38 -19.52
N LEU A 185 -44.69 -31.58 -20.01
CA LEU A 185 -44.06 -32.84 -19.58
C LEU A 185 -42.56 -32.86 -19.88
N VAL A 186 -42.15 -32.42 -21.07
CA VAL A 186 -40.73 -32.31 -21.44
C VAL A 186 -40.01 -31.26 -20.56
N GLN A 187 -40.66 -30.13 -20.27
CA GLN A 187 -40.09 -29.12 -19.36
C GLN A 187 -39.95 -29.65 -17.92
N LEU A 188 -40.94 -30.39 -17.42
CA LEU A 188 -40.91 -31.05 -16.11
C LEU A 188 -39.82 -32.13 -16.04
N ALA A 189 -39.74 -33.01 -17.04
CA ALA A 189 -38.69 -34.03 -17.14
C ALA A 189 -37.28 -33.40 -17.17
N ASN A 190 -37.12 -32.30 -17.90
CA ASN A 190 -35.87 -31.53 -17.92
C ASN A 190 -35.55 -30.87 -16.57
N LYS A 191 -36.55 -30.33 -15.85
CA LYS A 191 -36.37 -29.80 -14.49
C LYS A 191 -36.00 -30.89 -13.50
N LEU A 192 -36.66 -32.06 -13.56
CA LEU A 192 -36.37 -33.24 -12.73
C LEU A 192 -34.95 -33.76 -12.98
N ASN A 193 -34.53 -33.89 -14.24
CA ASN A 193 -33.16 -34.31 -14.58
C ASN A 193 -32.11 -33.29 -14.12
N LYS A 194 -32.41 -31.98 -14.21
CA LYS A 194 -31.52 -30.95 -13.65
C LYS A 194 -31.40 -31.08 -12.13
N CYS A 195 -32.50 -31.33 -11.41
CA CYS A 195 -32.50 -31.52 -9.96
C CYS A 195 -31.76 -32.81 -9.55
N ARG A 196 -32.03 -33.95 -10.20
CA ARG A 196 -31.31 -35.22 -9.97
C ARG A 196 -29.81 -35.08 -10.20
N ASN A 197 -29.40 -34.42 -11.29
CA ASN A 197 -27.97 -34.16 -11.55
C ASN A 197 -27.34 -33.23 -10.51
N LYS A 198 -28.09 -32.28 -9.95
CA LYS A 198 -27.64 -31.39 -8.87
C LYS A 198 -27.43 -32.20 -7.58
N ASN A 199 -28.37 -33.06 -7.21
CA ASN A 199 -28.27 -33.95 -6.05
C ASN A 199 -27.12 -34.96 -6.21
N LYS A 200 -26.97 -35.59 -7.38
CA LYS A 200 -25.87 -36.53 -7.66
C LYS A 200 -24.50 -35.85 -7.53
N LYS A 201 -24.36 -34.61 -8.03
CA LYS A 201 -23.16 -33.78 -7.86
C LYS A 201 -22.91 -33.38 -6.41
N GLN A 202 -23.95 -33.07 -5.64
CA GLN A 202 -23.83 -32.76 -4.20
C GLN A 202 -23.43 -33.98 -3.38
N GLY A 203 -24.03 -35.14 -3.64
CA GLY A 203 -23.69 -36.42 -2.99
C GLY A 203 -22.24 -36.86 -3.28
N ALA A 204 -21.78 -36.73 -4.53
CA ALA A 204 -20.38 -36.99 -4.88
C ALA A 204 -19.41 -36.01 -4.18
N LYS A 205 -19.83 -34.77 -3.94
CA LYS A 205 -19.07 -33.77 -3.19
C LYS A 205 -18.97 -34.12 -1.72
N LEU A 206 -20.07 -34.55 -1.11
CA LEU A 206 -20.15 -35.01 0.29
C LEU A 206 -19.27 -36.26 0.51
N LYS A 207 -19.35 -37.27 -0.37
CA LYS A 207 -18.48 -38.46 -0.30
C LYS A 207 -17.00 -38.12 -0.41
N ASN A 208 -16.63 -37.16 -1.26
CA ASN A 208 -15.23 -36.69 -1.36
C ASN A 208 -14.78 -35.86 -0.15
N LEU A 209 -15.68 -35.10 0.48
CA LEU A 209 -15.39 -34.35 1.71
C LEU A 209 -15.22 -35.29 2.91
N LEU A 210 -16.06 -36.32 3.03
CA LEU A 210 -15.95 -37.35 4.07
C LEU A 210 -14.64 -38.14 3.97
N LYS A 211 -14.17 -38.43 2.75
CA LYS A 211 -12.84 -39.05 2.55
C LYS A 211 -11.66 -38.17 2.98
N ILE A 212 -11.83 -36.85 3.01
CA ILE A 212 -10.79 -35.89 3.43
C ILE A 212 -10.90 -35.60 4.93
N SER A 213 -12.12 -35.56 5.49
CA SER A 213 -12.33 -35.35 6.94
C SER A 213 -11.93 -36.58 7.77
N ASN A 214 -12.01 -37.79 7.21
CA ASN A 214 -11.69 -39.02 7.94
C ASN A 214 -10.18 -39.34 8.00
N ASN A 215 -9.30 -38.43 7.57
CA ASN A 215 -7.86 -38.59 7.77
C ASN A 215 -7.42 -37.79 9.02
N PRO A 216 -7.33 -38.44 10.20
CA PRO A 216 -7.04 -37.76 11.46
C PRO A 216 -5.65 -37.09 11.50
N GLN A 217 -4.66 -37.60 10.74
CA GLN A 217 -3.35 -36.94 10.63
C GLN A 217 -3.44 -35.60 9.88
N TYR A 218 -4.29 -35.51 8.85
CA TYR A 218 -4.48 -34.29 8.09
C TYR A 218 -5.21 -33.20 8.90
N LEU A 219 -6.25 -33.57 9.66
CA LEU A 219 -6.94 -32.63 10.55
C LEU A 219 -6.01 -32.13 11.67
N LYS A 220 -5.25 -33.03 12.32
CA LYS A 220 -4.20 -32.64 13.29
C LYS A 220 -3.15 -31.70 12.67
N SER A 221 -2.72 -31.96 11.42
CA SER A 221 -1.75 -31.11 10.71
C SER A 221 -2.33 -29.73 10.36
N LEU A 222 -3.61 -29.67 9.99
CA LEU A 222 -4.31 -28.40 9.78
C LEU A 222 -4.50 -27.63 11.08
N ASP A 223 -4.65 -28.32 12.21
CA ASP A 223 -4.86 -27.66 13.50
C ASP A 223 -3.64 -26.91 13.99
N ASN A 224 -2.45 -27.41 13.68
CA ASN A 224 -1.16 -26.79 13.99
C ASN A 224 -0.82 -25.57 13.10
N LEU A 225 -1.59 -25.30 12.04
CA LEU A 225 -1.36 -24.13 11.19
C LEU A 225 -1.95 -22.85 11.79
N SER A 226 -1.32 -21.70 11.52
CA SER A 226 -1.92 -20.40 11.84
C SER A 226 -3.25 -20.21 11.09
N SER A 227 -4.16 -19.39 11.63
CA SER A 227 -5.46 -19.11 11.01
C SER A 227 -5.34 -18.67 9.54
N THR A 228 -4.36 -17.82 9.24
CA THR A 228 -4.03 -17.36 7.88
C THR A 228 -3.55 -18.49 6.98
N ALA A 229 -2.68 -19.37 7.49
CA ALA A 229 -2.20 -20.53 6.75
C ALA A 229 -3.35 -21.53 6.49
N LYS A 230 -4.24 -21.76 7.47
CA LYS A 230 -5.46 -22.56 7.28
C LYS A 230 -6.32 -22.01 6.14
N ILE A 231 -6.57 -20.69 6.13
CA ILE A 231 -7.35 -20.02 5.06
C ILE A 231 -6.68 -20.20 3.70
N PHE A 232 -5.37 -19.94 3.61
CA PHE A 232 -4.61 -20.06 2.37
C PHE A 232 -4.67 -21.48 1.81
N THR A 233 -4.37 -22.47 2.65
CA THR A 233 -4.32 -23.89 2.30
C THR A 233 -5.70 -24.40 1.88
N MET A 234 -6.75 -24.08 2.65
CA MET A 234 -8.11 -24.52 2.34
C MET A 234 -8.63 -23.93 1.02
N MET A 235 -8.25 -22.69 0.70
CA MET A 235 -8.54 -22.07 -0.59
C MET A 235 -7.87 -22.81 -1.75
N GLN A 236 -6.63 -23.30 -1.58
CA GLN A 236 -5.96 -24.09 -2.61
C GLN A 236 -6.75 -25.36 -2.92
N PHE A 237 -7.10 -26.15 -1.91
CA PHE A 237 -7.83 -27.41 -2.11
C PHE A 237 -9.22 -27.21 -2.70
N ARG A 238 -9.96 -26.20 -2.24
CA ARG A 238 -11.34 -25.93 -2.70
C ARG A 238 -11.39 -25.48 -4.17
N GLU A 239 -10.40 -24.72 -4.62
CA GLU A 239 -10.43 -24.02 -5.91
C GLU A 239 -9.47 -24.61 -6.96
N ALA A 240 -8.52 -25.47 -6.59
CA ALA A 240 -7.53 -26.07 -7.50
C ALA A 240 -8.17 -26.80 -8.68
N LYS A 241 -9.19 -27.64 -8.42
CA LYS A 241 -9.86 -28.44 -9.46
C LYS A 241 -10.75 -27.62 -10.40
N LYS A 242 -10.96 -26.33 -10.14
CA LYS A 242 -11.84 -25.46 -10.94
C LYS A 242 -11.06 -24.68 -11.99
N LYS A 243 -11.65 -24.55 -13.18
CA LYS A 243 -11.17 -23.62 -14.23
C LYS A 243 -11.16 -22.18 -13.71
N GLY A 244 -10.24 -21.35 -14.22
CA GLY A 244 -10.00 -19.98 -13.71
C GLY A 244 -11.27 -19.11 -13.56
N LYS A 245 -12.17 -19.13 -14.55
CA LYS A 245 -13.45 -18.37 -14.51
C LYS A 245 -14.49 -18.95 -13.52
N GLY A 246 -14.35 -20.21 -13.13
CA GLY A 246 -15.23 -20.91 -12.20
C GLY A 246 -14.82 -20.80 -10.74
N ARG A 247 -13.66 -20.21 -10.44
CA ARG A 247 -13.17 -20.05 -9.06
C ARG A 247 -13.98 -19.01 -8.29
N ARG A 248 -14.25 -19.27 -7.02
CA ARG A 248 -14.99 -18.38 -6.12
C ARG A 248 -14.25 -18.27 -4.79
N PHE A 249 -14.10 -17.03 -4.31
CA PHE A 249 -13.31 -16.71 -3.13
C PHE A 249 -14.18 -16.05 -2.07
N SER A 250 -13.99 -16.46 -0.81
CA SER A 250 -14.63 -15.85 0.36
C SER A 250 -14.07 -14.45 0.63
N ILE A 251 -14.70 -13.67 1.51
CA ILE A 251 -14.18 -12.34 1.89
C ILE A 251 -12.83 -12.50 2.58
N LYS A 252 -12.72 -13.38 3.59
CA LYS A 252 -11.45 -13.64 4.31
C LYS A 252 -10.30 -14.03 3.39
N GLU A 253 -10.56 -14.85 2.38
CA GLU A 253 -9.55 -15.22 1.37
C GLU A 253 -9.12 -14.04 0.50
N LYS A 254 -10.07 -13.16 0.12
CA LYS A 254 -9.76 -11.94 -0.62
C LYS A 254 -8.96 -10.96 0.25
N LEU A 255 -9.28 -10.82 1.53
CA LEU A 255 -8.53 -9.98 2.48
C LEU A 255 -7.07 -10.46 2.60
N LEU A 256 -6.88 -11.77 2.82
CA LEU A 256 -5.55 -12.37 2.84
C LEU A 256 -4.78 -12.11 1.54
N ALA A 257 -5.39 -12.40 0.39
CA ALA A 257 -4.78 -12.16 -0.90
C ALA A 257 -4.48 -10.66 -1.14
N LEU A 258 -5.34 -9.77 -0.61
CA LEU A 258 -5.15 -8.33 -0.68
C LEU A 258 -3.94 -7.89 0.15
N SER A 259 -3.77 -8.40 1.37
CA SER A 259 -2.60 -8.13 2.21
C SER A 259 -1.30 -8.48 1.46
N ILE A 260 -1.23 -9.66 0.86
CA ILE A 260 -0.06 -10.10 0.08
C ILE A 260 0.16 -9.20 -1.15
N MET A 261 -0.91 -8.92 -1.91
CA MET A 261 -0.83 -8.06 -3.11
C MET A 261 -0.32 -6.66 -2.78
N LYS A 262 -0.78 -6.09 -1.67
CA LYS A 262 -0.49 -4.71 -1.29
C LYS A 262 0.89 -4.56 -0.65
N GLN A 263 1.43 -5.62 -0.08
CA GLN A 263 2.81 -5.67 0.37
C GLN A 263 3.79 -5.83 -0.80
N SER A 264 3.50 -6.73 -1.75
CA SER A 264 4.31 -6.89 -2.96
C SER A 264 3.47 -7.25 -4.18
N PRO A 265 3.12 -6.29 -5.05
CA PRO A 265 2.37 -6.58 -6.28
C PRO A 265 3.14 -7.47 -7.27
N LYS A 266 4.49 -7.37 -7.27
CA LYS A 266 5.36 -8.26 -8.05
C LYS A 266 5.34 -9.68 -7.46
N GLY A 267 5.52 -9.80 -6.14
CA GLY A 267 5.45 -11.08 -5.43
C GLY A 267 4.11 -11.76 -5.59
N TYR A 268 2.99 -11.02 -5.48
CA TYR A 268 1.66 -11.57 -5.70
C TYR A 268 1.43 -12.07 -7.12
N ARG A 269 1.92 -11.33 -8.15
CA ARG A 269 1.85 -11.80 -9.54
C ARG A 269 2.65 -13.08 -9.75
N PHE A 270 3.78 -13.23 -9.07
CA PHE A 270 4.57 -14.47 -9.09
C PHE A 270 3.83 -15.60 -8.36
N LEU A 271 3.38 -15.38 -7.13
CA LEU A 271 2.62 -16.37 -6.35
C LEU A 271 1.35 -16.82 -7.09
N ARG A 272 0.70 -15.94 -7.85
CA ARG A 272 -0.49 -16.27 -8.65
C ARG A 272 -0.22 -17.22 -9.83
N LYS A 273 1.04 -17.34 -10.26
CA LYS A 273 1.45 -18.36 -11.24
C LYS A 273 1.55 -19.75 -10.62
N ILE A 274 1.78 -19.81 -9.30
CA ILE A 274 2.04 -21.04 -8.53
C ILE A 274 0.77 -21.48 -7.80
N PHE A 275 0.10 -20.55 -7.13
CA PHE A 275 -1.04 -20.76 -6.25
C PHE A 275 -2.34 -20.21 -6.83
N VAL A 276 -3.45 -20.80 -6.40
CA VAL A 276 -4.81 -20.34 -6.66
C VAL A 276 -5.09 -19.08 -5.85
N LEU A 277 -4.99 -17.92 -6.50
CA LEU A 277 -5.22 -16.63 -5.87
C LEU A 277 -6.21 -15.75 -6.68
N PRO A 278 -6.99 -14.87 -6.01
CA PRO A 278 -7.91 -13.92 -6.66
C PRO A 278 -7.23 -13.02 -7.71
N ALA A 279 -7.99 -12.48 -8.66
CA ALA A 279 -7.44 -11.53 -9.63
C ALA A 279 -7.20 -10.19 -8.96
N ALA A 280 -6.14 -9.48 -9.35
CA ALA A 280 -5.89 -8.14 -8.84
C ALA A 280 -7.13 -7.23 -9.02
N GLN A 281 -7.82 -7.38 -10.16
CA GLN A 281 -9.07 -6.67 -10.42
C GLN A 281 -10.21 -7.05 -9.45
N THR A 282 -10.29 -8.32 -9.01
CA THR A 282 -11.23 -8.76 -7.97
C THR A 282 -10.92 -8.11 -6.62
N LEU A 283 -9.63 -8.01 -6.27
CA LEU A 283 -9.19 -7.37 -5.03
C LEU A 283 -9.40 -5.85 -5.05
N LEU A 284 -9.17 -5.20 -6.19
CA LEU A 284 -9.47 -3.78 -6.38
C LEU A 284 -10.98 -3.50 -6.32
N LYS A 285 -11.83 -4.42 -6.81
CA LYS A 285 -13.28 -4.29 -6.62
C LYS A 285 -13.66 -4.29 -5.14
N LEU A 286 -13.00 -5.13 -4.32
CA LEU A 286 -13.23 -5.19 -2.87
C LEU A 286 -12.88 -3.85 -2.20
N ILE A 287 -11.69 -3.30 -2.48
CA ILE A 287 -11.29 -1.98 -1.93
C ILE A 287 -12.31 -0.90 -2.30
N ASN A 288 -12.76 -0.91 -3.54
CA ASN A 288 -13.69 0.09 -4.02
C ASN A 288 -15.08 0.02 -3.35
N GLN A 289 -15.51 -1.16 -2.91
CA GLN A 289 -16.77 -1.31 -2.18
C GLN A 289 -16.69 -0.73 -0.76
N ALA A 290 -15.49 -0.49 -0.22
CA ALA A 290 -15.35 0.09 1.13
C ALA A 290 -15.75 1.58 1.19
N ASP A 291 -15.83 2.26 0.04
CA ASP A 291 -16.18 3.68 -0.14
C ASP A 291 -15.60 4.63 0.93
N ILE A 292 -14.30 4.48 1.15
CA ILE A 292 -13.55 5.39 2.03
C ILE A 292 -13.26 6.69 1.25
N LYS A 293 -13.54 7.82 1.89
CA LYS A 293 -13.36 9.19 1.37
C LYS A 293 -12.74 10.08 2.46
N PRO A 294 -12.13 11.21 2.10
CA PRO A 294 -11.69 12.19 3.09
C PRO A 294 -12.83 12.63 4.00
N GLY A 295 -12.52 12.92 5.26
CA GLY A 295 -13.45 13.26 6.32
C GLY A 295 -13.98 12.06 7.10
N LEU A 296 -15.06 12.32 7.83
CA LEU A 296 -15.72 11.32 8.67
C LEU A 296 -16.45 10.27 7.81
N ASN A 297 -16.43 9.02 8.27
CA ASN A 297 -17.07 7.91 7.58
C ASN A 297 -18.09 7.20 8.48
N GLU A 298 -19.35 7.20 8.06
CA GLU A 298 -20.45 6.59 8.82
C GLU A 298 -20.35 5.07 8.96
N ASN A 299 -19.72 4.37 8.00
CA ASN A 299 -19.50 2.93 8.11
C ASN A 299 -18.49 2.61 9.21
N ILE A 300 -17.45 3.44 9.35
CA ILE A 300 -16.49 3.32 10.46
C ILE A 300 -17.20 3.57 11.79
N LYS A 301 -18.00 4.64 11.89
CA LYS A 301 -18.80 4.93 13.09
C LYS A 301 -19.67 3.74 13.51
N LYS A 302 -20.46 3.18 12.58
CA LYS A 302 -21.34 2.03 12.84
C LYS A 302 -20.58 0.78 13.30
N GLN A 303 -19.38 0.55 12.77
CA GLN A 303 -18.55 -0.58 13.20
C GLN A 303 -18.02 -0.37 14.62
N ILE A 304 -17.52 0.83 14.92
CA ILE A 304 -17.09 1.18 16.28
C ILE A 304 -18.25 1.00 17.25
N GLN A 305 -19.45 1.44 16.89
CA GLN A 305 -20.66 1.26 17.70
C GLN A 305 -20.97 -0.22 18.02
N LYS A 306 -20.88 -1.10 17.02
CA LYS A 306 -21.05 -2.55 17.24
C LYS A 306 -19.96 -3.15 18.13
N ALA A 307 -18.75 -2.58 18.10
CA ALA A 307 -17.66 -3.02 18.96
C ALA A 307 -17.88 -2.54 20.40
N THR A 308 -18.29 -1.28 20.60
CA THR A 308 -18.51 -0.68 21.93
C THR A 308 -19.69 -1.29 22.68
N GLU A 309 -20.72 -1.75 21.97
CA GLU A 309 -21.84 -2.53 22.54
C GLU A 309 -21.36 -3.74 23.35
N LYS A 310 -20.26 -4.38 22.92
CA LYS A 310 -19.66 -5.54 23.59
C LYS A 310 -18.60 -5.18 24.64
N MET A 311 -18.26 -3.91 24.76
CA MET A 311 -17.22 -3.42 25.67
C MET A 311 -17.82 -2.99 27.00
N THR A 312 -17.10 -3.29 28.07
CA THR A 312 -17.33 -2.70 29.38
C THR A 312 -17.01 -1.20 29.37
N VAL A 313 -17.53 -0.43 30.33
CA VAL A 313 -17.29 1.02 30.43
C VAL A 313 -15.78 1.34 30.47
N LYS A 314 -15.00 0.59 31.25
CA LYS A 314 -13.54 0.77 31.36
C LYS A 314 -12.83 0.51 30.02
N GLU A 315 -13.31 -0.44 29.21
CA GLU A 315 -12.75 -0.72 27.88
C GLU A 315 -13.09 0.33 26.83
N ARG A 316 -14.16 1.12 27.02
CA ARG A 316 -14.57 2.20 26.11
C ARG A 316 -13.74 3.47 26.27
N LEU A 317 -12.94 3.58 27.33
CA LEU A 317 -12.04 4.71 27.58
C LEU A 317 -10.97 4.77 26.48
N CYS A 318 -10.91 5.89 25.77
CA CYS A 318 -10.03 6.05 24.63
C CYS A 318 -9.42 7.45 24.51
N VAL A 319 -8.40 7.52 23.67
CA VAL A 319 -7.59 8.70 23.39
C VAL A 319 -7.61 8.94 21.87
N ILE A 320 -7.71 10.20 21.46
CA ILE A 320 -7.59 10.58 20.04
C ILE A 320 -6.18 11.04 19.74
N LEU A 321 -5.49 10.30 18.89
CA LEU A 321 -4.20 10.66 18.33
C LEU A 321 -4.41 11.37 17.00
N PHE A 322 -3.69 12.46 16.75
CA PHE A 322 -3.73 13.10 15.44
C PHE A 322 -2.36 13.63 15.03
N ASP A 323 -1.98 13.33 13.79
CA ASP A 323 -0.70 13.74 13.20
C ASP A 323 -0.84 13.85 11.68
N GLU A 324 0.10 14.53 11.04
CA GLU A 324 0.12 14.77 9.59
C GLU A 324 1.24 13.99 8.89
N MET A 325 0.93 13.52 7.68
CA MET A 325 1.87 12.84 6.82
C MET A 325 2.06 13.63 5.52
N SER A 326 3.31 13.99 5.22
CA SER A 326 3.65 14.58 3.91
C SER A 326 3.42 13.58 2.76
N LEU A 327 2.88 14.10 1.67
CA LEU A 327 2.52 13.42 0.43
C LEU A 327 3.20 14.07 -0.77
N LYS A 328 3.29 13.32 -1.87
CA LYS A 328 3.67 13.84 -3.17
C LYS A 328 2.44 14.45 -3.83
N ALA A 329 2.40 15.78 -3.91
CA ALA A 329 1.37 16.48 -4.66
C ALA A 329 1.22 15.91 -6.07
N ASN A 330 0.02 15.44 -6.37
CA ASN A 330 -0.31 14.75 -7.60
C ASN A 330 -1.83 14.67 -7.76
N ILE A 331 -2.31 14.97 -8.97
CA ILE A 331 -3.71 14.75 -9.34
C ILE A 331 -3.87 13.52 -10.22
N THR A 332 -4.91 12.73 -10.00
CA THR A 332 -5.23 11.54 -10.78
C THR A 332 -6.74 11.43 -10.93
N TYR A 333 -7.19 11.21 -12.17
CA TYR A 333 -8.60 10.97 -12.44
C TYR A 333 -9.01 9.54 -12.05
N ASN A 334 -10.09 9.43 -11.27
CA ASN A 334 -10.70 8.17 -10.88
C ASN A 334 -11.98 7.95 -11.69
N GLU A 335 -11.88 7.16 -12.76
CA GLU A 335 -12.99 6.88 -13.69
C GLU A 335 -14.22 6.22 -13.01
N ARG A 336 -14.03 5.53 -11.87
CA ARG A 336 -15.15 4.89 -11.17
C ARG A 336 -15.92 5.84 -10.26
N LYS A 337 -15.23 6.81 -9.66
CA LYS A 337 -15.84 7.86 -8.83
C LYS A 337 -16.17 9.11 -9.67
N ASP A 338 -15.90 9.05 -10.97
CA ASP A 338 -15.92 10.15 -11.94
C ASP A 338 -15.48 11.51 -11.37
N ARG A 339 -14.27 11.54 -10.80
CA ARG A 339 -13.69 12.75 -10.21
C ARG A 339 -12.17 12.70 -10.21
N VAL A 340 -11.55 13.87 -10.12
CA VAL A 340 -10.11 14.00 -9.92
C VAL A 340 -9.78 13.92 -8.42
N ILE A 341 -8.84 13.05 -8.05
CA ILE A 341 -8.27 12.93 -6.71
C ILE A 341 -6.96 13.70 -6.67
N GLY A 342 -6.65 14.33 -5.54
CA GLY A 342 -5.40 15.08 -5.34
C GLY A 342 -5.58 16.55 -4.95
N PHE A 343 -6.84 16.96 -4.76
CA PHE A 343 -7.20 18.28 -4.26
C PHE A 343 -7.34 18.29 -2.73
N VAL A 344 -7.18 19.48 -2.14
CA VAL A 344 -7.44 19.75 -0.72
C VAL A 344 -8.90 19.43 -0.40
N SER A 345 -9.14 18.63 0.64
CA SER A 345 -10.48 18.22 1.04
C SER A 345 -10.55 17.84 2.51
N ASN A 346 -11.51 18.42 3.24
CA ASN A 346 -11.82 18.04 4.62
C ASN A 346 -13.00 17.05 4.72
N GLY A 347 -13.51 16.59 3.58
CA GLY A 347 -14.66 15.68 3.47
C GLY A 347 -16.02 16.37 3.33
N GLU A 348 -16.16 17.62 3.81
CA GLU A 348 -17.34 18.46 3.57
C GLU A 348 -17.16 19.31 2.30
N LYS A 349 -15.98 19.91 2.16
CA LYS A 349 -15.63 20.81 1.06
C LYS A 349 -14.35 20.32 0.38
N THR A 350 -14.31 20.46 -0.94
CA THR A 350 -13.10 20.27 -1.74
C THR A 350 -12.72 21.62 -2.32
N ILE A 351 -11.45 21.98 -2.17
CA ILE A 351 -10.88 23.21 -2.70
C ILE A 351 -9.92 22.81 -3.82
N ALA A 352 -10.01 23.47 -4.97
CA ALA A 352 -9.16 23.28 -6.14
C ALA A 352 -7.69 23.71 -5.93
N GLU A 353 -7.06 23.26 -4.84
CA GLU A 353 -5.66 23.43 -4.48
C GLU A 353 -5.01 22.06 -4.36
N PHE A 354 -3.73 21.93 -4.71
CA PHE A 354 -3.05 20.63 -4.68
C PHE A 354 -2.73 20.19 -3.25
N ALA A 355 -3.16 18.98 -2.90
CA ALA A 355 -2.88 18.38 -1.61
C ALA A 355 -1.47 17.78 -1.57
N ASP A 356 -0.72 18.11 -0.52
CA ASP A 356 0.64 17.63 -0.27
C ASP A 356 0.84 17.11 1.16
N HIS A 357 -0.21 17.12 1.99
CA HIS A 357 -0.25 16.51 3.32
C HIS A 357 -1.58 15.77 3.53
N ALA A 358 -1.55 14.73 4.36
CA ALA A 358 -2.74 14.07 4.89
C ALA A 358 -2.74 14.16 6.41
N GLN A 359 -3.76 14.78 6.98
CA GLN A 359 -4.04 14.74 8.42
C GLN A 359 -4.78 13.44 8.72
N VAL A 360 -4.35 12.71 9.75
CA VAL A 360 -5.03 11.47 10.19
C VAL A 360 -5.43 11.60 11.65
N PHE A 361 -6.64 11.12 11.96
CA PHE A 361 -7.13 10.94 13.31
C PHE A 361 -7.28 9.44 13.60
N MET A 362 -6.76 9.02 14.74
CA MET A 362 -6.76 7.63 15.18
C MET A 362 -7.24 7.54 16.62
N VAL A 363 -8.17 6.62 16.87
CA VAL A 363 -8.58 6.24 18.22
C VAL A 363 -7.60 5.21 18.75
N ARG A 364 -7.23 5.33 20.03
CA ARG A 364 -6.50 4.32 20.80
C ARG A 364 -7.19 4.06 22.12
N GLY A 365 -7.36 2.80 22.51
CA GLY A 365 -7.88 2.47 23.85
C GLY A 365 -6.89 2.83 24.95
N LEU A 366 -7.38 3.40 26.05
CA LEU A 366 -6.55 3.78 27.19
C LEU A 366 -6.15 2.56 28.03
N LEU A 367 -7.06 1.60 28.21
CA LEU A 367 -6.83 0.38 28.97
C LEU A 367 -6.70 -0.84 28.05
N LYS A 368 -7.73 -1.09 27.24
CA LYS A 368 -7.72 -2.14 26.25
C LYS A 368 -6.82 -1.74 25.08
N ASN A 369 -5.86 -2.58 24.71
CA ASN A 369 -4.87 -2.25 23.68
C ASN A 369 -5.42 -2.41 22.25
N TYR A 370 -6.26 -1.46 21.83
CA TYR A 370 -6.75 -1.37 20.46
C TYR A 370 -6.38 -0.04 19.82
N LYS A 371 -6.35 -0.01 18.48
CA LYS A 371 -6.24 1.21 17.68
C LYS A 371 -7.10 1.15 16.44
N GLN A 372 -7.58 2.30 15.97
CA GLN A 372 -8.40 2.40 14.78
C GLN A 372 -8.22 3.78 14.13
N PRO A 373 -7.69 3.89 12.90
CA PRO A 373 -7.77 5.15 12.16
C PRO A 373 -9.24 5.38 11.79
N VAL A 374 -9.74 6.59 12.05
CA VAL A 374 -11.17 6.92 11.93
C VAL A 374 -11.48 7.97 10.89
N CYS A 375 -10.54 8.87 10.63
CA CYS A 375 -10.71 9.97 9.70
C CYS A 375 -9.36 10.34 9.09
N TYR A 376 -9.39 10.77 7.82
CA TYR A 376 -8.26 11.48 7.21
C TYR A 376 -8.77 12.64 6.37
N THR A 377 -7.99 13.71 6.28
CA THR A 377 -8.27 14.87 5.42
C THR A 377 -7.02 15.21 4.60
N PHE A 378 -7.20 15.93 3.49
CA PHE A 378 -6.12 16.38 2.62
C PHE A 378 -5.95 17.89 2.73
N SER A 379 -4.73 18.35 2.92
CA SER A 379 -4.38 19.76 3.03
C SER A 379 -3.23 20.14 2.11
N GLN A 380 -3.13 21.44 1.81
CA GLN A 380 -1.94 22.03 1.21
C GLN A 380 -1.13 22.67 2.32
N SER A 381 0.07 22.15 2.55
CA SER A 381 0.87 22.36 3.76
C SER A 381 0.16 21.87 5.02
N ALA A 382 0.76 22.16 6.17
CA ALA A 382 0.19 21.81 7.46
C ALA A 382 -1.21 22.44 7.66
N THR A 383 -2.12 21.66 8.26
CA THR A 383 -3.51 22.08 8.50
C THR A 383 -3.55 23.28 9.45
N LYS A 384 -4.30 24.34 9.10
CA LYS A 384 -4.39 25.54 9.94
C LYS A 384 -5.11 25.22 11.27
N GLY A 385 -4.64 25.83 12.37
CA GLY A 385 -5.18 25.62 13.72
C GLY A 385 -6.71 25.68 13.86
N PRO A 386 -7.42 26.70 13.31
CA PRO A 386 -8.88 26.77 13.39
C PRO A 386 -9.61 25.63 12.67
N GLU A 387 -9.15 25.27 11.47
CA GLU A 387 -9.73 24.16 10.70
C GLU A 387 -9.45 22.81 11.41
N LEU A 388 -8.25 22.65 11.98
CA LEU A 388 -7.90 21.47 12.76
C LEU A 388 -8.78 21.35 14.02
N ALA A 389 -9.07 22.45 14.71
CA ALA A 389 -9.99 22.47 15.86
C ALA A 389 -11.40 22.05 15.45
N LYS A 390 -11.93 22.53 14.32
CA LYS A 390 -13.22 22.09 13.77
C LYS A 390 -13.22 20.58 13.49
N GLN A 391 -12.20 20.09 12.80
CA GLN A 391 -12.07 18.66 12.47
C GLN A 391 -11.96 17.78 13.72
N LEU A 392 -11.16 18.19 14.71
CA LEU A 392 -10.98 17.46 15.96
C LEU A 392 -12.29 17.38 16.75
N LYS A 393 -13.04 18.49 16.85
CA LYS A 393 -14.37 18.47 17.47
C LYS A 393 -15.32 17.49 16.78
N ALA A 394 -15.37 17.53 15.45
CA ALA A 394 -16.25 16.65 14.68
C ALA A 394 -15.90 15.16 14.87
N VAL A 395 -14.60 14.83 14.89
CA VAL A 395 -14.12 13.46 15.17
C VAL A 395 -14.51 13.03 16.58
N ILE A 396 -14.26 13.86 17.60
CA ILE A 396 -14.58 13.54 19.00
C ILE A 396 -16.08 13.30 19.16
N SER A 397 -16.91 14.19 18.64
CA SER A 397 -18.37 14.04 18.67
C SER A 397 -18.84 12.76 17.97
N GLN A 398 -18.23 12.39 16.83
CA GLN A 398 -18.59 11.16 16.14
C GLN A 398 -18.22 9.90 16.95
N MET A 399 -17.06 9.91 17.61
CA MET A 399 -16.59 8.80 18.44
C MET A 399 -17.40 8.65 19.73
N GLN A 400 -17.73 9.75 20.40
CA GLN A 400 -18.65 9.76 21.53
C GLN A 400 -20.04 9.23 21.12
N GLY A 401 -20.56 9.67 19.97
CA GLY A 401 -21.80 9.15 19.40
C GLY A 401 -21.74 7.68 18.94
N ALA A 402 -20.55 7.08 18.87
CA ALA A 402 -20.36 5.63 18.66
C ALA A 402 -20.22 4.85 19.98
N GLY A 403 -20.37 5.50 21.13
CA GLY A 403 -20.28 4.87 22.46
C GLY A 403 -18.86 4.77 23.04
N LEU A 404 -17.87 5.44 22.45
CA LEU A 404 -16.54 5.58 23.04
C LEU A 404 -16.49 6.73 24.04
N ILE A 405 -15.65 6.62 25.06
CA ILE A 405 -15.45 7.66 26.06
C ILE A 405 -14.07 8.28 25.82
N VAL A 406 -14.06 9.42 25.14
CA VAL A 406 -12.83 10.15 24.83
C VAL A 406 -12.40 10.93 26.06
N VAL A 407 -11.23 10.61 26.61
CA VAL A 407 -10.71 11.25 27.84
C VAL A 407 -9.49 12.13 27.60
N ALA A 408 -8.79 11.95 26.48
CA ALA A 408 -7.61 12.74 26.13
C ALA A 408 -7.38 12.82 24.62
N THR A 409 -6.56 13.79 24.22
CA THR A 409 -6.01 13.90 22.87
C THR A 409 -4.48 13.99 22.91
N VAL A 410 -3.80 13.41 21.93
CA VAL A 410 -2.32 13.47 21.85
C VAL A 410 -1.87 14.02 20.49
N CYS A 411 -1.07 15.09 20.53
CA CYS A 411 -0.50 15.77 19.38
C CYS A 411 1.01 16.03 19.52
N ASP A 412 1.71 16.33 18.43
CA ASP A 412 3.06 16.89 18.50
C ASP A 412 3.01 18.37 18.93
N GLN A 413 4.19 19.01 19.06
CA GLN A 413 4.32 20.43 19.43
C GLN A 413 4.34 21.38 18.22
N GLY A 414 3.79 20.97 17.08
CA GLY A 414 3.66 21.83 15.89
C GLY A 414 2.83 23.08 16.19
N THR A 415 3.19 24.22 15.59
CA THR A 415 2.54 25.52 15.85
C THR A 415 1.03 25.49 15.59
N ASN A 416 0.60 24.75 14.57
CA ASN A 416 -0.82 24.57 14.25
C ASN A 416 -1.56 23.75 15.31
N ASN A 417 -0.91 22.72 15.86
CA ASN A 417 -1.48 21.88 16.92
C ASN A 417 -1.61 22.68 18.22
N VAL A 418 -0.57 23.43 18.59
CA VAL A 418 -0.62 24.37 19.73
C VAL A 418 -1.75 25.39 19.57
N HIS A 419 -1.91 25.97 18.37
CA HIS A 419 -2.99 26.92 18.11
C HIS A 419 -4.38 26.26 18.19
N CYS A 420 -4.55 25.06 17.62
CA CYS A 420 -5.78 24.28 17.74
C CYS A 420 -6.17 24.06 19.21
N LEU A 421 -5.24 23.61 20.04
CA LEU A 421 -5.50 23.37 21.46
C LEU A 421 -5.87 24.66 22.21
N LYS A 422 -5.17 25.77 21.95
CA LYS A 422 -5.49 27.06 22.56
C LYS A 422 -6.91 27.51 22.25
N LEU A 423 -7.37 27.35 21.01
CA LEU A 423 -8.74 27.72 20.61
C LEU A 423 -9.78 26.90 21.39
N LEU A 424 -9.59 25.58 21.48
CA LEU A 424 -10.53 24.69 22.21
C LEU A 424 -10.59 25.00 23.71
N LEU A 425 -9.45 25.32 24.32
CA LEU A 425 -9.37 25.71 25.72
C LEU A 425 -10.06 27.05 25.96
N GLN A 426 -9.79 28.05 25.11
CA GLN A 426 -10.42 29.37 25.20
C GLN A 426 -11.94 29.29 25.11
N GLU A 427 -12.47 28.53 24.15
CA GLU A 427 -13.91 28.32 24.02
C GLU A 427 -14.53 27.69 25.29
N THR A 428 -13.85 26.69 25.86
CA THR A 428 -14.31 26.03 27.10
C THR A 428 -14.26 26.98 28.28
N HIS A 429 -13.15 27.70 28.45
CA HIS A 429 -12.99 28.69 29.52
C HIS A 429 -14.06 29.78 29.43
N THR A 430 -14.33 30.31 28.23
CA THR A 430 -15.41 31.29 28.04
C THR A 430 -16.78 30.70 28.41
N ALA A 431 -17.04 29.44 28.08
CA ALA A 431 -18.29 28.78 28.45
C ALA A 431 -18.43 28.58 29.97
N ILE A 432 -17.34 28.24 30.66
CA ILE A 432 -17.30 28.07 32.12
C ILE A 432 -17.47 29.42 32.85
N LEU A 433 -16.77 30.46 32.38
CA LEU A 433 -16.89 31.82 32.93
C LEU A 433 -18.31 32.37 32.77
N LYS A 434 -18.98 32.10 31.65
CA LYS A 434 -20.40 32.44 31.44
C LYS A 434 -21.34 31.73 32.43
N LYS A 435 -20.94 30.60 32.98
CA LYS A 435 -21.66 29.87 34.05
C LYS A 435 -21.29 30.36 35.45
N GLY A 436 -20.46 31.40 35.59
CA GLY A 436 -20.02 31.94 36.88
C GLY A 436 -19.01 31.05 37.61
N GLN A 437 -18.31 30.17 36.91
CA GLN A 437 -17.32 29.24 37.49
C GLN A 437 -15.90 29.62 37.05
N GLU A 438 -14.92 29.30 37.90
CA GLU A 438 -13.50 29.47 37.58
C GLU A 438 -12.95 28.26 36.79
N PRO A 439 -12.25 28.47 35.66
CA PRO A 439 -11.62 27.38 34.92
C PRO A 439 -10.55 26.68 35.77
N ARG A 440 -10.70 25.36 35.98
CA ARG A 440 -9.72 24.55 36.73
C ARG A 440 -8.91 23.65 35.79
N GLY A 441 -7.60 23.77 35.81
CA GLY A 441 -6.73 22.92 35.00
C GLY A 441 -6.80 23.21 33.49
N LYS A 442 -6.15 22.36 32.69
CA LYS A 442 -6.00 22.54 31.23
C LYS A 442 -6.79 21.46 30.50
N PHE A 443 -8.10 21.61 30.38
CA PHE A 443 -8.98 20.70 29.63
C PHE A 443 -9.92 21.49 28.74
N PHE A 444 -10.43 20.84 27.69
CA PHE A 444 -11.54 21.37 26.90
C PHE A 444 -12.73 20.41 26.97
N GLU A 445 -13.94 20.95 26.83
CA GLU A 445 -15.19 20.19 26.95
C GLU A 445 -15.84 19.99 25.58
N ILE A 446 -16.25 18.76 25.27
CA ILE A 446 -17.06 18.43 24.10
C ILE A 446 -18.20 17.50 24.51
N ASN A 447 -19.44 17.91 24.21
CA ASN A 447 -20.67 17.19 24.57
C ASN A 447 -20.73 16.82 26.06
N GLY A 448 -20.38 17.73 26.97
CA GLY A 448 -20.39 17.47 28.42
C GLY A 448 -19.22 16.65 28.96
N HIS A 449 -18.27 16.25 28.12
CA HIS A 449 -17.12 15.45 28.54
C HIS A 449 -15.84 16.27 28.56
N GLU A 450 -15.11 16.20 29.67
CA GLU A 450 -13.78 16.80 29.84
C GLU A 450 -12.71 15.99 29.10
N ILE A 451 -11.90 16.66 28.30
CA ILE A 451 -10.87 16.03 27.46
C ILE A 451 -9.53 16.72 27.72
N VAL A 452 -8.53 15.90 28.06
CA VAL A 452 -7.20 16.40 28.42
C VAL A 452 -6.27 16.42 27.18
N PRO A 453 -5.75 17.59 26.77
CA PRO A 453 -4.74 17.68 25.72
C PRO A 453 -3.34 17.35 26.27
N ILE A 454 -2.66 16.42 25.61
CA ILE A 454 -1.34 15.90 25.97
C ILE A 454 -0.40 16.06 24.76
N TYR A 455 0.85 16.47 24.99
CA TYR A 455 1.86 16.47 23.94
C TYR A 455 2.64 15.15 23.90
N ASP A 456 3.00 14.71 22.71
CA ASP A 456 3.67 13.44 22.49
C ASP A 456 5.07 13.36 23.14
N PRO A 457 5.30 12.49 24.13
CA PRO A 457 6.59 12.43 24.82
C PRO A 457 7.80 12.08 23.93
N PRO A 458 7.72 11.14 22.96
CA PRO A 458 8.75 10.92 21.94
C PRO A 458 9.16 12.20 21.19
N HIS A 459 8.19 13.04 20.82
CA HIS A 459 8.47 14.35 20.21
C HIS A 459 9.09 15.35 21.18
N LEU A 460 8.67 15.36 22.44
CA LEU A 460 9.23 16.25 23.46
C LEU A 460 10.70 15.91 23.76
N ILE A 461 11.07 14.62 23.91
CA ILE A 461 12.47 14.24 24.12
C ILE A 461 13.35 14.53 22.89
N LYS A 462 12.79 14.34 21.68
CA LYS A 462 13.42 14.79 20.43
C LYS A 462 13.63 16.31 20.43
N GLY A 463 12.68 17.07 20.96
CA GLY A 463 12.77 18.51 21.14
C GLY A 463 13.91 18.93 22.07
N ILE A 464 14.10 18.24 23.20
CA ILE A 464 15.22 18.48 24.12
C ILE A 464 16.56 18.30 23.40
N ARG A 465 16.75 17.15 22.74
CA ARG A 465 17.96 16.87 21.94
C ARG A 465 18.18 17.93 20.86
N ASN A 466 17.14 18.29 20.11
CA ASN A 466 17.24 19.25 19.01
C ASN A 466 17.59 20.68 19.49
N ASN A 467 17.09 21.09 20.66
CA ASN A 467 17.46 22.37 21.26
C ASN A 467 18.89 22.33 21.78
N LEU A 468 19.27 21.28 22.52
CA LEU A 468 20.63 21.12 23.03
C LEU A 468 21.69 21.12 21.91
N LEU A 469 21.36 20.59 20.73
CA LEU A 469 22.22 20.64 19.53
C LEU A 469 22.63 22.06 19.09
N ASN A 470 21.83 23.08 19.41
CA ASN A 470 22.01 24.46 18.93
C ASN A 470 22.16 25.48 20.05
N LYS A 471 21.77 25.11 21.27
CA LYS A 471 21.59 25.98 22.43
C LYS A 471 22.14 25.28 23.65
N ASP A 472 22.44 26.04 24.68
CA ASP A 472 22.83 25.48 25.98
C ASP A 472 21.63 25.52 26.92
N LEU A 473 21.56 24.56 27.84
CA LEU A 473 20.48 24.47 28.81
C LEU A 473 20.98 24.91 30.18
N LYS A 474 20.53 26.07 30.65
CA LYS A 474 20.76 26.54 32.01
C LYS A 474 19.70 25.99 32.94
N TYR A 475 20.11 25.57 34.13
CA TYR A 475 19.21 25.08 35.16
C TYR A 475 19.77 25.34 36.55
N ILE A 476 18.90 25.34 37.56
CA ILE A 476 19.28 25.54 38.95
C ILE A 476 19.08 24.23 39.69
N GLU A 477 20.12 23.78 40.37
CA GLU A 477 20.09 22.62 41.25
C GLU A 477 20.79 22.96 42.57
N ASN A 478 20.12 22.69 43.71
CA ASN A 478 20.61 23.02 45.05
C ASN A 478 21.09 24.48 45.19
N GLY A 479 20.40 25.42 44.54
CA GLY A 479 20.72 26.85 44.56
C GLY A 479 21.90 27.28 43.68
N LYS A 480 22.55 26.35 42.96
CA LYS A 480 23.66 26.65 42.03
C LYS A 480 23.18 26.63 40.58
N GLU A 481 23.62 27.61 39.81
CA GLU A 481 23.42 27.63 38.36
C GLU A 481 24.38 26.64 37.69
N LYS A 482 23.81 25.72 36.91
CA LYS A 482 24.50 24.69 36.14
C LYS A 482 24.16 24.83 34.66
N ILE A 483 25.05 24.35 33.79
CA ILE A 483 24.88 24.48 32.34
C ILE A 483 25.15 23.15 31.65
N ALA A 484 24.15 22.62 30.95
CA ALA A 484 24.31 21.46 30.08
C ALA A 484 24.58 21.89 28.63
N LYS A 485 25.58 21.28 28.00
CA LYS A 485 26.12 21.64 26.69
C LYS A 485 26.22 20.44 25.75
N TRP A 486 26.08 20.65 24.44
CA TRP A 486 26.29 19.58 23.47
C TRP A 486 27.77 19.23 23.31
N GLU A 487 28.63 20.20 23.60
CA GLU A 487 30.08 20.09 23.61
C GLU A 487 30.52 18.97 24.56
N ASP A 488 29.88 18.82 25.73
CA ASP A 488 30.16 17.74 26.68
C ASP A 488 29.89 16.34 26.12
N ILE A 489 28.80 16.21 25.36
CA ILE A 489 28.46 14.96 24.64
C ILE A 489 29.49 14.71 23.52
N THR A 490 29.98 15.78 22.91
CA THR A 490 31.02 15.71 21.88
C THR A 490 32.36 15.30 22.46
N TYR A 491 32.74 15.79 23.65
CA TYR A 491 33.93 15.35 24.38
C TYR A 491 33.84 13.86 24.70
N LEU A 492 32.75 13.41 25.32
CA LEU A 492 32.56 11.98 25.61
C LEU A 492 32.68 11.09 24.36
N HIS A 493 32.14 11.53 23.22
CA HIS A 493 32.23 10.78 21.96
C HIS A 493 33.67 10.76 21.40
N ARG A 494 34.41 11.86 21.52
CA ARG A 494 35.82 11.97 21.08
C ARG A 494 36.76 11.14 21.93
N GLU A 495 36.60 11.18 23.26
CA GLU A 495 37.34 10.32 24.18
C GLU A 495 37.12 8.84 23.86
N ASN A 496 35.95 8.51 23.29
CA ASN A 496 35.58 7.16 22.87
C ASN A 496 35.95 6.09 23.91
N PRO A 497 35.49 6.25 25.17
CA PRO A 497 36.00 5.48 26.28
C PRO A 497 35.75 3.99 26.07
N GLY A 498 36.82 3.20 26.14
CA GLY A 498 36.78 1.77 25.93
C GLY A 498 38.15 1.10 26.11
N TYR A 499 38.12 -0.22 26.25
CA TYR A 499 39.32 -1.05 26.40
C TYR A 499 39.22 -2.28 25.49
N ARG A 500 40.26 -2.52 24.67
CA ARG A 500 40.35 -3.69 23.75
C ARG A 500 39.07 -3.91 22.92
N GLY A 501 38.47 -2.84 22.41
CA GLY A 501 37.23 -2.89 21.60
C GLY A 501 35.92 -2.91 22.40
N ILE A 502 35.97 -3.05 23.72
CA ILE A 502 34.80 -2.94 24.62
C ILE A 502 34.58 -1.46 24.94
N ARG A 503 33.46 -0.89 24.48
CA ARG A 503 33.13 0.53 24.68
C ARG A 503 32.25 0.71 25.92
N LEU A 504 32.51 1.74 26.73
CA LEU A 504 31.65 2.12 27.87
C LEU A 504 30.28 2.65 27.40
N VAL A 505 30.26 3.32 26.24
CA VAL A 505 29.04 3.87 25.60
C VAL A 505 28.84 3.27 24.19
N PRO A 506 28.57 1.96 24.07
CA PRO A 506 28.62 1.24 22.79
C PRO A 506 27.55 1.69 21.78
N LYS A 507 26.44 2.25 22.28
CA LYS A 507 25.33 2.74 21.44
C LYS A 507 25.60 4.13 20.84
N LEU A 508 26.53 4.89 21.42
CA LEU A 508 26.86 6.23 20.93
C LEU A 508 27.77 6.12 19.70
N THR A 509 27.32 6.70 18.59
CA THR A 509 28.03 6.65 17.30
C THR A 509 28.00 8.03 16.65
N ASP A 510 28.74 8.19 15.55
CA ASP A 510 28.74 9.43 14.76
C ASP A 510 27.35 9.92 14.37
N ASN A 511 26.42 9.00 14.08
CA ASN A 511 25.03 9.32 13.72
C ASN A 511 24.22 9.92 14.89
N HIS A 512 24.76 9.87 16.11
CA HIS A 512 24.18 10.47 17.31
C HIS A 512 24.72 11.88 17.56
N VAL A 513 26.01 12.10 17.32
CA VAL A 513 26.73 13.30 17.81
C VAL A 513 27.12 14.26 16.69
N ILE A 514 27.55 13.75 15.53
CA ILE A 514 28.07 14.60 14.45
C ILE A 514 26.92 15.23 13.66
N ARG A 515 26.82 16.55 13.71
CA ARG A 515 25.70 17.35 13.21
C ARG A 515 25.25 17.06 11.78
N ASN A 516 26.17 16.78 10.86
CA ASN A 516 25.87 16.44 9.46
C ASN A 516 25.42 14.97 9.25
N LYS A 517 25.75 14.07 10.18
CA LYS A 517 25.35 12.65 10.18
C LYS A 517 24.08 12.39 11.01
N ILE A 518 23.67 13.33 11.87
CA ILE A 518 22.49 13.19 12.71
C ILE A 518 21.22 13.15 11.87
N ASN A 519 20.49 12.05 12.00
CA ASN A 519 19.10 11.99 11.55
C ASN A 519 18.19 12.64 12.61
N LYS A 520 17.84 13.92 12.42
CA LYS A 520 17.04 14.71 13.37
C LYS A 520 15.64 14.14 13.64
N MET A 521 15.10 13.30 12.75
CA MET A 521 13.76 12.73 12.91
C MET A 521 13.75 11.43 13.75
N LYS A 522 14.90 10.76 13.92
CA LYS A 522 14.97 9.48 14.64
C LYS A 522 14.96 9.67 16.16
N VAL A 523 13.82 9.39 16.80
CA VAL A 523 13.66 9.42 18.26
C VAL A 523 14.60 8.43 18.96
N LYS A 524 14.88 7.28 18.34
CA LYS A 524 15.87 6.30 18.85
C LYS A 524 17.21 6.94 19.20
N PHE A 525 17.73 7.83 18.35
CA PHE A 525 19.01 8.48 18.61
C PHE A 525 18.90 9.49 19.76
N ALA A 526 17.78 10.23 19.84
CA ALA A 526 17.57 11.16 20.95
C ALA A 526 17.51 10.44 22.31
N THR A 527 16.76 9.34 22.39
CA THR A 527 16.64 8.53 23.62
C THR A 527 17.93 7.80 23.98
N GLN A 528 18.75 7.39 23.00
CA GLN A 528 20.06 6.77 23.28
C GLN A 528 21.09 7.78 23.80
N ILE A 529 21.07 9.03 23.32
CA ILE A 529 21.93 10.11 23.80
C ILE A 529 21.50 10.54 25.21
N LEU A 530 20.20 10.82 25.38
CA LEU A 530 19.58 11.20 26.65
C LEU A 530 19.28 9.94 27.48
N SER A 531 20.28 9.08 27.69
CA SER A 531 20.13 7.84 28.45
C SER A 531 20.92 7.85 29.74
N GLN A 532 20.42 7.13 30.74
CA GLN A 532 21.12 6.97 32.02
C GLN A 532 22.53 6.39 31.84
N THR A 533 22.74 5.46 30.90
CA THR A 533 24.07 4.90 30.62
C THR A 533 25.05 5.97 30.14
N VAL A 534 24.63 6.88 29.26
CA VAL A 534 25.51 7.96 28.78
C VAL A 534 25.78 8.96 29.91
N GLY A 535 24.76 9.37 30.66
CA GLY A 535 24.91 10.29 31.78
C GLY A 535 25.83 9.74 32.89
N MET A 536 25.62 8.49 33.33
CA MET A 536 26.44 7.89 34.40
C MET A 536 27.91 7.74 34.01
N ASN A 537 28.19 7.28 32.78
CA ASN A 537 29.57 7.17 32.32
C ASN A 537 30.23 8.55 32.13
N MET A 538 29.47 9.56 31.69
CA MET A 538 29.97 10.93 31.61
C MET A 538 30.36 11.49 32.98
N GLY A 539 29.50 11.31 33.99
CA GLY A 539 29.79 11.70 35.38
C GLY A 539 31.01 10.96 35.94
N TYR A 540 31.06 9.64 35.78
CA TYR A 540 32.18 8.81 36.24
C TYR A 540 33.53 9.24 35.63
N LEU A 541 33.59 9.47 34.32
CA LEU A 541 34.82 9.91 33.67
C LEU A 541 35.24 11.32 34.09
N SER A 542 34.26 12.17 34.42
CA SER A 542 34.52 13.49 35.00
C SER A 542 35.06 13.40 36.43
N ASP A 543 34.53 12.49 37.26
CA ASP A 543 35.06 12.19 38.60
C ASP A 543 36.51 11.67 38.55
N LYS A 544 36.86 10.95 37.49
CA LYS A 544 38.23 10.45 37.26
C LYS A 544 39.15 11.47 36.61
N GLY A 545 38.68 12.70 36.36
CA GLY A 545 39.47 13.76 35.73
C GLY A 545 39.78 13.52 34.25
N ILE A 546 39.15 12.53 33.60
CA ILE A 546 39.31 12.24 32.17
C ILE A 546 38.47 13.23 31.36
N LEU A 547 37.23 13.48 31.81
CA LEU A 547 36.39 14.54 31.26
C LEU A 547 36.42 15.78 32.15
N PRO A 548 36.20 16.98 31.58
CA PRO A 548 36.11 18.19 32.38
C PRO A 548 35.02 18.13 33.48
N PRO A 549 35.20 18.81 34.63
CA PRO A 549 34.21 18.82 35.72
C PRO A 549 32.81 19.27 35.30
N GLN A 550 32.72 20.21 34.34
CA GLN A 550 31.44 20.72 33.84
C GLN A 550 30.58 19.64 33.13
N CYS A 551 31.18 18.53 32.67
CA CYS A 551 30.42 17.45 32.05
C CYS A 551 29.44 16.78 33.04
N LYS A 552 29.64 16.94 34.36
CA LYS A 552 28.67 16.50 35.39
C LYS A 552 27.34 17.22 35.25
N ASP A 553 27.36 18.52 34.94
CA ASP A 553 26.13 19.30 34.76
C ASP A 553 25.31 18.76 33.58
N THR A 554 25.97 18.34 32.50
CA THR A 554 25.29 17.67 31.38
C THR A 554 24.82 16.27 31.78
N ALA A 555 25.64 15.50 32.48
CA ALA A 555 25.29 14.15 32.94
C ALA A 555 23.98 14.11 33.74
N ASP A 556 23.81 15.02 34.70
CA ASP A 556 22.61 15.14 35.54
C ASP A 556 21.34 15.35 34.70
N ILE A 557 21.43 16.22 33.66
CA ILE A 557 20.34 16.47 32.72
C ILE A 557 20.02 15.23 31.87
N LEU A 558 21.01 14.49 31.39
CA LEU A 558 20.78 13.25 30.63
C LEU A 558 20.02 12.23 31.47
N ILE A 559 20.37 12.09 32.75
CA ILE A 559 19.73 11.17 33.69
C ILE A 559 18.29 11.60 34.00
N LEU A 560 18.05 12.90 34.20
CA LEU A 560 16.72 13.44 34.45
C LEU A 560 15.78 13.15 33.28
N PHE A 561 16.20 13.44 32.05
CA PHE A 561 15.35 13.23 30.87
C PHE A 561 15.16 11.74 30.51
N ASP A 562 16.12 10.87 30.81
CA ASP A 562 15.95 9.41 30.71
C ASP A 562 14.84 8.93 31.66
N LYS A 563 14.91 9.29 32.95
CA LYS A 563 13.88 8.96 33.95
C LYS A 563 12.52 9.57 33.59
N LEU A 564 12.51 10.82 33.11
CA LEU A 564 11.29 11.51 32.70
C LEU A 564 10.62 10.80 31.53
N PHE A 565 11.36 10.43 30.50
CA PHE A 565 10.81 9.72 29.35
C PHE A 565 10.34 8.32 29.72
N ASP A 566 11.09 7.59 30.53
CA ASP A 566 10.68 6.27 31.03
C ASP A 566 9.36 6.36 31.82
N SER A 567 9.21 7.39 32.66
CA SER A 567 8.01 7.64 33.47
C SER A 567 6.72 7.83 32.66
N VAL A 568 6.82 8.14 31.36
CA VAL A 568 5.66 8.37 30.48
C VAL A 568 5.63 7.43 29.27
N ASN A 569 6.53 6.44 29.19
CA ASN A 569 6.63 5.51 28.07
C ASN A 569 6.73 4.04 28.50
N GLY A 570 6.36 3.75 29.75
CA GLY A 570 6.27 2.39 30.31
C GLY A 570 5.27 1.49 29.57
N SER A 571 5.62 0.20 29.41
CA SER A 571 4.82 -0.81 28.68
C SER A 571 4.84 -2.17 29.37
N PHE A 572 3.72 -2.90 29.26
CA PHE A 572 3.58 -4.25 29.80
C PHE A 572 4.64 -5.23 29.26
N ASP A 573 4.94 -5.17 27.96
CA ASP A 573 5.92 -6.08 27.32
C ASP A 573 7.36 -5.88 27.81
N LYS A 574 7.64 -4.78 28.53
CA LYS A 574 8.97 -4.46 29.07
C LYS A 574 9.11 -4.84 30.55
N ARG A 575 8.14 -5.57 31.12
CA ARG A 575 8.07 -5.95 32.54
C ARG A 575 9.32 -6.67 33.07
N SER A 576 10.03 -7.41 32.21
CA SER A 576 11.24 -8.17 32.57
C SER A 576 12.54 -7.34 32.64
N LYS A 577 12.52 -6.03 32.33
CA LYS A 577 13.67 -5.14 32.57
C LYS A 577 13.67 -4.65 34.02
N HIS A 578 13.94 -5.56 34.94
CA HIS A 578 13.85 -5.41 36.40
C HIS A 578 14.92 -4.45 36.99
N GLY A 579 14.83 -3.16 36.68
CA GLY A 579 15.70 -2.15 37.28
C GLY A 579 15.23 -0.69 37.21
N LYS A 580 14.16 -0.39 36.45
CA LYS A 580 13.64 0.99 36.33
C LYS A 580 12.17 1.07 36.77
N PRO A 581 11.89 1.56 38.00
CA PRO A 581 10.52 1.55 38.55
C PRO A 581 9.55 2.45 37.78
N LEU A 582 10.05 3.50 37.12
CA LEU A 582 9.27 4.43 36.30
C LEU A 582 8.80 3.84 34.97
N LEU A 583 9.26 2.64 34.57
CA LEU A 583 8.73 1.93 33.39
C LEU A 583 7.47 1.11 33.70
N GLY A 584 7.08 1.02 34.97
CA GLY A 584 5.87 0.32 35.40
C GLY A 584 4.59 1.10 35.08
N PRO A 585 3.42 0.53 35.41
CA PRO A 585 2.17 1.26 35.32
C PRO A 585 2.11 2.33 36.42
N VAL A 586 1.37 3.41 36.15
CA VAL A 586 1.11 4.43 37.15
C VAL A 586 -0.05 3.98 38.02
N THR A 587 0.20 3.90 39.33
CA THR A 587 -0.78 3.59 40.36
C THR A 587 -0.73 4.66 41.45
N PRO A 588 -1.76 4.79 42.31
CA PRO A 588 -1.79 5.80 43.37
C PRO A 588 -0.56 5.80 44.29
N LYS A 589 0.08 4.63 44.48
CA LYS A 589 1.27 4.46 45.33
C LYS A 589 2.58 4.41 44.53
N SER A 590 2.52 4.54 43.20
CA SER A 590 3.70 4.43 42.36
C SER A 590 4.65 5.63 42.52
N PRO A 591 5.96 5.46 42.30
CA PRO A 591 6.94 6.54 42.48
C PRO A 591 6.79 7.70 41.48
N HIS A 592 5.97 7.52 40.43
CA HIS A 592 5.72 8.52 39.40
C HIS A 592 5.27 9.87 39.97
N HIS A 593 4.32 9.88 40.91
CA HIS A 593 3.75 11.13 41.45
C HIS A 593 4.80 11.98 42.16
N LYS A 594 5.66 11.37 43.01
CA LYS A 594 6.76 12.06 43.68
C LYS A 594 7.75 12.61 42.65
N PHE A 595 8.17 11.75 41.73
CA PHE A 595 9.15 12.11 40.70
C PHE A 595 8.64 13.22 39.75
N TRP A 596 7.37 13.23 39.36
CA TRP A 596 6.79 14.29 38.52
C TRP A 596 6.72 15.63 39.25
N ASN A 597 6.39 15.63 40.55
CA ASN A 597 6.40 16.86 41.35
C ASN A 597 7.79 17.49 41.42
N GLU A 598 8.83 16.68 41.61
CA GLU A 598 10.23 17.12 41.56
C GLU A 598 10.61 17.59 40.14
N SER A 599 10.30 16.80 39.12
CA SER A 599 10.64 17.10 37.72
C SER A 599 9.97 18.39 37.22
N LYS A 600 8.70 18.65 37.59
CA LYS A 600 8.00 19.89 37.23
C LYS A 600 8.70 21.12 37.81
N LYS A 601 9.24 21.04 39.03
CA LYS A 601 10.00 22.14 39.64
C LYS A 601 11.29 22.38 38.87
N SER A 602 12.05 21.31 38.58
CA SER A 602 13.28 21.42 37.80
C SER A 602 13.03 21.98 36.39
N LEU A 603 12.02 21.49 35.68
CA LEU A 603 11.66 21.95 34.33
C LEU A 603 11.26 23.44 34.29
N LYS A 604 10.56 23.95 35.32
CA LYS A 604 10.18 25.38 35.40
C LYS A 604 11.39 26.30 35.60
N ASN A 605 12.46 25.78 36.20
CA ASN A 605 13.72 26.50 36.42
C ASN A 605 14.70 26.38 35.24
N MET A 606 14.39 25.55 34.24
CA MET A 606 15.23 25.34 33.06
C MET A 606 14.98 26.40 31.99
N LYS A 607 16.05 26.90 31.36
CA LYS A 607 15.98 27.84 30.23
C LYS A 607 17.04 27.52 29.20
N PHE A 608 16.64 27.47 27.93
CA PHE A 608 17.61 27.40 26.83
C PHE A 608 18.17 28.79 26.55
N VAL A 609 19.48 28.87 26.31
CA VAL A 609 20.19 30.10 25.99
C VAL A 609 20.97 29.95 24.69
N ASN A 610 21.06 31.04 23.94
CA ASN A 610 21.89 31.10 22.75
C ASN A 610 23.38 31.03 23.14
N ARG A 611 24.16 30.23 22.42
CA ARG A 611 25.60 30.02 22.72
C ARG A 611 26.45 31.26 22.51
N ASN A 612 26.10 32.07 21.53
CA ASN A 612 26.90 33.22 21.12
C ASN A 612 26.51 34.46 21.92
N THR A 613 25.21 34.66 22.17
CA THR A 613 24.71 35.88 22.81
C THR A 613 24.39 35.71 24.29
N GLY A 614 24.31 34.47 24.81
CA GLY A 614 23.91 34.18 26.19
C GLY A 614 22.44 34.50 26.51
N GLN A 615 21.67 35.03 25.54
CA GLN A 615 20.28 35.42 25.73
C GLN A 615 19.37 34.22 25.85
N ILE A 616 18.34 34.34 26.69
CA ILE A 616 17.31 33.32 26.89
C ILE A 616 16.48 33.20 25.60
N GLU A 617 16.43 31.98 25.05
CA GLU A 617 15.57 31.67 23.92
C GLU A 617 14.31 30.93 24.38
N HIS A 618 13.16 31.52 24.06
CA HIS A 618 11.89 30.89 24.35
C HIS A 618 11.71 29.60 23.52
N THR A 619 11.57 28.47 24.20
CA THR A 619 11.35 27.17 23.57
C THR A 619 10.09 26.52 24.17
N PRO A 620 9.15 26.04 23.34
CA PRO A 620 7.90 25.49 23.86
C PRO A 620 8.10 24.13 24.55
N THR A 621 9.18 23.42 24.26
CA THR A 621 9.38 22.03 24.68
C THR A 621 9.40 21.83 26.21
N LEU A 622 10.05 22.71 26.98
CA LEU A 622 10.09 22.61 28.44
C LEU A 622 8.70 22.85 29.05
N ASN A 623 8.01 23.91 28.59
CA ASN A 623 6.65 24.22 29.00
C ASN A 623 5.67 23.10 28.62
N ASN A 624 5.85 22.48 27.46
CA ASN A 624 5.03 21.37 26.99
C ASN A 624 5.29 20.07 27.77
N TRP A 625 6.51 19.85 28.31
CA TRP A 625 6.76 18.77 29.26
C TRP A 625 5.95 18.98 30.55
N VAL A 626 6.01 20.18 31.14
CA VAL A 626 5.23 20.52 32.34
C VAL A 626 3.73 20.36 32.06
N TRP A 627 3.26 20.87 30.92
CA TRP A 627 1.87 20.69 30.46
C TRP A 627 1.46 19.23 30.41
N THR A 628 2.30 18.39 29.80
CA THR A 628 2.04 16.95 29.62
C THR A 628 1.95 16.24 30.96
N LEU A 629 2.84 16.54 31.92
CA LEU A 629 2.79 15.96 33.26
C LEU A 629 1.53 16.40 34.04
N GLU A 630 1.21 17.70 34.04
CA GLU A 630 -0.01 18.23 34.67
C GLU A 630 -1.27 17.62 34.05
N GLY A 631 -1.30 17.46 32.72
CA GLY A 631 -2.38 16.80 32.00
C GLY A 631 -2.52 15.34 32.37
N ILE A 632 -1.42 14.58 32.43
CA ILE A 632 -1.45 13.17 32.84
C ILE A 632 -1.97 13.02 34.27
N GLU A 633 -1.52 13.84 35.22
CA GLU A 633 -2.02 13.80 36.61
C GLU A 633 -3.53 14.07 36.68
N MET A 634 -4.01 15.08 35.96
CA MET A 634 -5.43 15.40 35.87
C MET A 634 -6.23 14.27 35.21
N LEU A 635 -5.73 13.69 34.12
CA LEU A 635 -6.35 12.54 33.45
C LEU A 635 -6.47 11.36 34.41
N LEU A 636 -5.39 11.02 35.13
CA LEU A 636 -5.37 9.90 36.08
C LEU A 636 -6.35 10.11 37.23
N LYS A 637 -6.44 11.33 37.76
CA LYS A 637 -7.44 11.70 38.76
C LYS A 637 -8.86 11.50 38.21
N ASN A 638 -9.15 12.06 37.04
CA ASN A 638 -10.46 11.97 36.41
C ASN A 638 -10.89 10.53 36.13
N VAL A 639 -9.98 9.67 35.64
CA VAL A 639 -10.32 8.27 35.37
C VAL A 639 -10.45 7.43 36.64
N LYS A 640 -9.74 7.79 37.72
CA LYS A 640 -9.90 7.13 39.01
C LYS A 640 -11.24 7.48 39.65
N GLU A 641 -11.61 8.76 39.69
CA GLU A 641 -12.84 9.25 40.30
C GLU A 641 -14.09 8.81 39.53
N LYS A 642 -14.08 8.93 38.19
CA LYS A 642 -15.26 8.67 37.35
C LYS A 642 -15.45 7.21 36.95
N TYR A 643 -14.37 6.42 36.86
CA TYR A 643 -14.41 5.06 36.30
C TYR A 643 -13.69 4.01 37.16
N ASP A 644 -13.22 4.36 38.36
CA ASP A 644 -12.49 3.46 39.25
C ASP A 644 -11.31 2.75 38.55
N VAL A 645 -10.48 3.52 37.84
CA VAL A 645 -9.26 3.04 37.18
C VAL A 645 -8.06 3.45 38.03
N SER A 646 -7.36 2.47 38.60
CA SER A 646 -6.21 2.69 39.50
C SER A 646 -4.85 2.38 38.88
N SER A 647 -4.80 1.86 37.65
CA SER A 647 -3.56 1.47 36.99
C SER A 647 -3.61 1.79 35.51
N VAL A 648 -2.68 2.61 35.02
CA VAL A 648 -2.62 3.04 33.61
C VAL A 648 -1.20 2.93 33.07
N TRP A 649 -1.07 2.41 31.84
CA TRP A 649 0.20 2.35 31.11
C TRP A 649 0.34 3.60 30.22
N LEU A 650 1.33 4.45 30.51
CA LEU A 650 1.45 5.75 29.85
C LEU A 650 1.97 5.69 28.42
N ARG A 651 2.54 4.56 27.97
CA ARG A 651 2.78 4.34 26.54
C ARG A 651 1.50 4.44 25.70
N HIS A 652 0.32 4.35 26.31
CA HIS A 652 -0.96 4.58 25.64
C HIS A 652 -1.24 6.06 25.31
N LEU A 653 -0.46 6.99 25.86
CA LEU A 653 -0.58 8.44 25.69
C LEU A 653 0.50 9.01 24.76
N ASN A 654 0.89 8.24 23.74
CA ASN A 654 1.86 8.66 22.72
C ASN A 654 1.34 8.40 21.28
N GLN A 655 2.03 8.98 20.31
CA GLN A 655 1.67 8.96 18.89
C GLN A 655 2.35 7.85 18.07
N ASP A 656 3.13 6.97 18.71
CA ASP A 656 3.76 5.83 18.03
C ASP A 656 2.77 5.03 17.15
N PRO A 657 1.50 4.80 17.55
CA PRO A 657 0.56 4.07 16.69
C PRO A 657 0.20 4.77 15.38
N VAL A 658 0.08 6.10 15.36
CA VAL A 658 -0.21 6.85 14.13
C VAL A 658 1.04 6.96 13.25
N GLU A 659 2.23 7.11 13.84
CA GLU A 659 3.50 7.05 13.12
C GLU A 659 3.77 5.67 12.50
N ASN A 660 3.48 4.60 13.24
CA ASN A 660 3.56 3.22 12.74
C ASN A 660 2.58 3.01 11.57
N PHE A 661 1.38 3.59 11.66
CA PHE A 661 0.40 3.58 10.58
C PHE A 661 0.90 4.32 9.33
N PHE A 662 1.56 5.46 9.49
CA PHE A 662 2.24 6.13 8.37
C PHE A 662 3.36 5.27 7.78
N GLY A 663 4.12 4.56 8.62
CA GLY A 663 5.09 3.56 8.20
C GLY A 663 4.46 2.46 7.35
N ALA A 664 3.30 1.94 7.77
CA ALA A 664 2.53 0.95 7.02
C ALA A 664 2.06 1.49 5.67
N ILE A 665 1.53 2.72 5.61
CA ILE A 665 1.14 3.39 4.36
C ILE A 665 2.35 3.51 3.41
N ARG A 666 3.51 3.96 3.90
CA ARG A 666 4.75 4.06 3.10
C ARG A 666 5.26 2.70 2.64
N SER A 667 5.00 1.62 3.38
CA SER A 667 5.43 0.27 3.02
C SER A 667 4.65 -0.31 1.83
N HIS A 668 3.41 0.14 1.61
CA HIS A 668 2.55 -0.34 0.53
C HIS A 668 3.10 0.03 -0.86
N GLY A 669 3.18 -0.95 -1.75
CA GLY A 669 3.56 -0.72 -3.15
C GLY A 669 5.06 -0.56 -3.41
N CYS A 670 5.92 -1.31 -2.72
CA CYS A 670 7.39 -1.29 -2.80
C CYS A 670 8.03 -0.03 -2.18
N ARG A 671 7.98 0.12 -0.84
CA ARG A 671 8.61 1.22 -0.06
C ARG A 671 8.43 2.59 -0.73
N ASN A 672 7.17 2.96 -0.95
CA ASN A 672 6.83 4.29 -1.45
C ASN A 672 6.97 5.32 -0.32
N THR A 673 8.17 5.86 -0.14
CA THR A 673 8.51 6.79 0.95
C THR A 673 7.70 8.08 0.90
N ASN A 674 7.15 8.45 -0.27
CA ASN A 674 6.35 9.64 -0.46
C ASN A 674 5.12 9.37 -1.35
N PRO A 675 4.00 8.83 -0.80
CA PRO A 675 2.83 8.47 -1.57
C PRO A 675 2.07 9.68 -2.11
N THR A 676 1.39 9.49 -3.25
CA THR A 676 0.42 10.45 -3.78
C THR A 676 -0.92 10.33 -3.03
N PRO A 677 -1.80 11.35 -3.07
CA PRO A 677 -3.13 11.28 -2.45
C PRO A 677 -3.95 10.03 -2.85
N GLU A 678 -3.93 9.64 -4.13
CA GLU A 678 -4.59 8.43 -4.62
C GLU A 678 -4.02 7.14 -3.98
N ARG A 679 -2.69 7.07 -3.85
CA ARG A 679 -2.03 5.92 -3.20
C ARG A 679 -2.27 5.90 -1.70
N PHE A 680 -2.30 7.07 -1.07
CA PHE A 680 -2.63 7.22 0.35
C PHE A 680 -4.05 6.70 0.62
N GLU A 681 -5.06 7.19 -0.11
CA GLU A 681 -6.46 6.73 0.03
C GLU A 681 -6.56 5.21 -0.18
N SER A 682 -5.88 4.69 -1.20
CA SER A 682 -5.84 3.25 -1.49
C SER A 682 -5.18 2.43 -0.37
N ALA A 683 -4.10 2.95 0.22
CA ALA A 683 -3.38 2.29 1.31
C ALA A 683 -4.17 2.36 2.63
N PHE A 684 -4.72 3.52 2.96
CA PHE A 684 -5.59 3.74 4.12
C PHE A 684 -6.79 2.78 4.09
N THR A 685 -7.49 2.70 2.95
CA THR A 685 -8.60 1.76 2.76
C THR A 685 -8.17 0.31 2.92
N THR A 686 -7.00 -0.07 2.37
CA THR A 686 -6.47 -1.43 2.48
C THR A 686 -6.18 -1.78 3.93
N LEU A 687 -5.53 -0.88 4.67
CA LEU A 687 -5.16 -1.10 6.07
C LEU A 687 -6.41 -1.22 6.95
N LEU A 688 -7.44 -0.41 6.73
CA LEU A 688 -8.73 -0.56 7.40
C LEU A 688 -9.36 -1.94 7.16
N VAL A 689 -9.41 -2.36 5.90
CA VAL A 689 -10.04 -3.61 5.46
C VAL A 689 -9.27 -4.85 5.93
N ASN A 690 -7.94 -4.75 6.09
CA ASN A 690 -7.09 -5.85 6.54
C ASN A 690 -6.74 -5.78 8.05
N ASN A 691 -7.54 -5.08 8.86
CA ASN A 691 -7.34 -4.93 10.31
C ASN A 691 -5.93 -4.42 10.70
N LEU A 692 -5.40 -3.47 9.93
CA LEU A 692 -4.07 -2.88 10.10
C LEU A 692 -2.91 -3.87 9.98
N SER A 693 -3.16 -5.07 9.45
CA SER A 693 -2.14 -6.10 9.21
C SER A 693 -1.13 -5.60 8.17
N SER A 694 0.05 -5.20 8.64
CA SER A 694 1.17 -4.79 7.82
C SER A 694 2.48 -5.21 8.47
N VAL A 695 3.50 -5.48 7.65
CA VAL A 695 4.82 -5.80 8.16
C VAL A 695 5.49 -4.50 8.62
N HIS A 696 5.92 -4.49 9.88
CA HIS A 696 6.66 -3.37 10.44
C HIS A 696 7.91 -3.08 9.60
N ALA A 697 8.10 -1.83 9.20
CA ALA A 697 9.15 -1.47 8.26
C ALA A 697 10.55 -1.68 8.89
N PRO A 698 11.50 -2.34 8.21
CA PRO A 698 12.87 -2.43 8.70
C PRO A 698 13.47 -1.03 8.90
N GLY A 699 13.86 -0.71 10.14
CA GLY A 699 14.40 0.61 10.50
C GLY A 699 13.37 1.71 10.71
N ALA A 700 12.11 1.37 11.04
CA ALA A 700 11.07 2.32 11.43
C ALA A 700 11.54 3.26 12.57
N ASN A 701 10.96 4.48 12.60
CA ASN A 701 11.31 5.48 13.61
C ASN A 701 10.72 5.14 14.99
N CYS A 702 9.55 4.51 15.00
CA CYS A 702 8.84 4.07 16.21
C CYS A 702 9.03 2.58 16.45
N GLU A 703 8.94 2.18 17.72
CA GLU A 703 8.88 0.77 18.12
C GLU A 703 7.53 0.17 17.70
N LYS A 704 7.48 -1.17 17.60
CA LYS A 704 6.21 -1.89 17.43
C LYS A 704 5.29 -1.59 18.63
N ASP A 705 4.03 -1.23 18.35
CA ASP A 705 3.05 -0.84 19.36
C ASP A 705 2.20 -2.02 19.89
N ASN A 706 2.25 -3.17 19.23
CA ASN A 706 1.49 -4.39 19.55
C ASN A 706 -0.03 -4.19 19.67
N CYS A 707 -0.58 -3.08 19.17
CA CYS A 707 -2.02 -2.80 19.22
C CYS A 707 -2.78 -3.70 18.23
N GLN A 708 -3.96 -4.16 18.63
CA GLN A 708 -4.90 -4.83 17.73
C GLN A 708 -5.83 -3.81 17.08
N GLY A 709 -6.28 -4.07 15.85
CA GLY A 709 -7.35 -3.28 15.26
C GLY A 709 -8.67 -3.52 16.01
N LEU A 710 -9.45 -2.46 16.23
CA LEU A 710 -10.69 -2.53 17.01
C LEU A 710 -11.70 -3.52 16.42
N GLN A 711 -11.83 -3.51 15.09
CA GLN A 711 -12.62 -4.49 14.33
C GLN A 711 -12.18 -4.50 12.86
N GLU A 712 -12.29 -5.65 12.18
CA GLU A 712 -12.17 -5.71 10.73
C GLU A 712 -13.25 -4.85 10.06
N PHE A 713 -12.86 -3.97 9.14
CA PHE A 713 -13.83 -3.20 8.36
C PHE A 713 -14.63 -4.13 7.44
N ILE A 714 -15.88 -4.41 7.82
CA ILE A 714 -16.80 -5.21 7.03
C ILE A 714 -17.38 -4.34 5.92
N ILE A 715 -17.06 -4.71 4.69
CA ILE A 715 -17.63 -4.12 3.49
C ILE A 715 -19.10 -4.57 3.38
N THR A 716 -20.02 -3.69 3.71
CA THR A 716 -21.46 -3.88 3.45
C THR A 716 -21.77 -3.42 2.03
N SER A 717 -22.64 -4.17 1.34
CA SER A 717 -22.98 -4.00 -0.09
C SER A 717 -23.71 -2.70 -0.43
N ASP A 718 -23.98 -1.84 0.55
CA ASP A 718 -24.82 -0.66 0.40
C ASP A 718 -24.03 0.47 -0.24
N CYS A 719 -23.80 0.37 -1.55
CA CYS A 719 -23.38 1.50 -2.36
C CYS A 719 -24.52 2.52 -2.33
N LYS A 720 -24.39 3.59 -1.54
CA LYS A 720 -25.26 4.76 -1.70
C LYS A 720 -25.09 5.28 -3.13
N ALA A 721 -26.19 5.61 -3.79
CA ALA A 721 -26.16 6.28 -5.06
C ALA A 721 -25.34 7.56 -4.94
N LEU A 722 -24.42 7.71 -5.88
CA LEU A 722 -23.68 8.93 -6.12
C LEU A 722 -24.71 10.07 -6.36
N PRO A 723 -24.59 11.27 -5.74
CA PRO A 723 -25.54 12.36 -5.93
C PRO A 723 -25.75 12.68 -7.41
N ALA A 724 -26.97 13.03 -7.84
CA ALA A 724 -27.23 13.34 -9.25
C ALA A 724 -26.36 14.54 -9.71
N CYS A 725 -25.97 14.53 -11.00
CA CYS A 725 -25.27 15.67 -11.59
C CYS A 725 -26.31 16.77 -11.87
N GLU A 726 -26.34 17.81 -11.03
CA GLU A 726 -27.09 19.03 -11.32
C GLU A 726 -26.27 19.87 -12.31
N ILE A 727 -26.66 19.83 -13.59
CA ILE A 727 -26.09 20.68 -14.64
C ILE A 727 -26.94 21.95 -14.66
N GLU A 728 -26.56 22.96 -13.88
CA GLU A 728 -27.31 24.21 -13.80
C GLU A 728 -27.24 25.04 -15.10
N ASN A 729 -26.14 24.93 -15.86
CA ASN A 729 -25.96 25.61 -17.15
C ASN A 729 -24.94 24.86 -18.05
N ILE A 730 -25.25 24.71 -19.34
CA ILE A 730 -24.30 24.23 -20.35
C ILE A 730 -23.41 25.43 -20.74
N PRO A 731 -22.09 25.39 -20.49
CA PRO A 731 -21.22 26.48 -20.90
C PRO A 731 -21.20 26.58 -22.43
N ASP A 732 -21.31 27.81 -22.94
CA ASP A 732 -21.10 28.07 -24.37
C ASP A 732 -19.60 27.93 -24.68
N ILE A 733 -19.24 26.96 -25.51
CA ILE A 733 -17.85 26.61 -25.81
C ILE A 733 -17.56 26.96 -27.27
N ALA A 734 -16.63 27.90 -27.46
CA ALA A 734 -16.11 28.22 -28.78
C ALA A 734 -15.34 27.02 -29.37
N ILE A 735 -15.88 26.41 -30.42
CA ILE A 735 -15.22 25.37 -31.20
C ILE A 735 -14.49 26.04 -32.35
N THR A 736 -13.18 25.85 -32.46
CA THR A 736 -12.40 26.42 -33.56
C THR A 736 -12.46 25.48 -34.77
N PRO A 737 -12.95 25.92 -35.94
CA PRO A 737 -12.94 25.12 -37.15
C PRO A 737 -11.52 24.63 -37.48
N LEU A 738 -11.40 23.41 -38.02
CA LEU A 738 -10.09 22.81 -38.33
C LEU A 738 -9.28 23.66 -39.31
N GLU A 739 -9.94 24.33 -40.25
CA GLU A 739 -9.34 25.24 -41.24
C GLU A 739 -8.61 26.42 -40.60
N ASN A 740 -9.04 26.86 -39.42
CA ASN A 740 -8.43 27.97 -38.69
C ASN A 740 -7.24 27.53 -37.82
N LYS A 741 -6.98 26.21 -37.70
CA LYS A 741 -5.81 25.67 -36.99
C LYS A 741 -4.69 25.43 -38.00
N SER A 742 -3.91 26.47 -38.30
CA SER A 742 -2.83 26.42 -39.30
C SER A 742 -1.44 26.08 -38.72
N ASP A 743 -1.25 26.10 -37.40
CA ASP A 743 0.05 25.79 -36.76
C ASP A 743 0.43 24.31 -36.92
N PRO A 744 1.50 23.97 -37.66
CA PRO A 744 1.93 22.58 -37.87
C PRO A 744 2.21 21.83 -36.57
N ARG A 745 2.60 22.53 -35.49
CA ARG A 745 2.86 21.94 -34.17
C ARG A 745 1.58 21.42 -33.53
N GLN A 746 0.45 22.07 -33.79
CA GLN A 746 -0.86 21.66 -33.28
C GLN A 746 -1.48 20.59 -34.19
N ILE A 747 -1.45 20.80 -35.50
CA ILE A 747 -2.04 19.88 -36.50
C ILE A 747 -1.33 18.52 -36.47
N GLY A 748 0.01 18.48 -36.42
CA GLY A 748 0.74 17.21 -36.44
C GLY A 748 0.40 16.32 -35.24
N GLY A 749 0.34 16.92 -34.04
CA GLY A 749 -0.09 16.23 -32.83
C GLY A 749 -1.53 15.71 -32.93
N LEU A 750 -2.44 16.52 -33.45
CA LEU A 750 -3.84 16.17 -33.67
C LEU A 750 -4.01 15.03 -34.69
N GLN A 751 -3.30 15.06 -35.81
CA GLN A 751 -3.30 13.98 -36.82
C GLN A 751 -2.85 12.65 -36.22
N TYR A 752 -1.75 12.68 -35.44
CA TYR A 752 -1.23 11.48 -34.81
C TYR A 752 -2.16 10.90 -33.74
N VAL A 753 -2.74 11.75 -32.89
CA VAL A 753 -3.73 11.32 -31.89
C VAL A 753 -4.99 10.78 -32.56
N SER A 754 -5.49 11.44 -33.60
CA SER A 754 -6.65 10.96 -34.38
C SER A 754 -6.39 9.56 -34.95
N GLY A 755 -5.21 9.29 -35.48
CA GLY A 755 -4.81 7.94 -35.91
C GLY A 755 -4.85 6.89 -34.79
N TYR A 756 -4.47 7.27 -33.56
CA TYR A 756 -4.62 6.41 -32.39
C TYR A 756 -6.10 6.14 -32.05
N PHE A 757 -6.99 7.13 -32.17
CA PHE A 757 -8.42 6.95 -31.96
C PHE A 757 -9.01 5.98 -33.00
N VAL A 758 -8.73 6.20 -34.29
CA VAL A 758 -9.17 5.30 -35.38
C VAL A 758 -8.74 3.87 -35.11
N LYS A 759 -7.47 3.65 -34.71
CA LYS A 759 -6.95 2.32 -34.40
C LYS A 759 -7.73 1.62 -33.29
N ASN A 760 -8.12 2.35 -32.24
CA ASN A 760 -8.87 1.78 -31.12
C ASN A 760 -10.34 1.52 -31.47
N THR A 761 -11.00 2.45 -32.17
CA THR A 761 -12.40 2.28 -32.59
C THR A 761 -12.52 1.15 -33.61
N LYS A 762 -11.59 1.05 -34.57
CA LYS A 762 -11.51 -0.09 -35.51
C LYS A 762 -11.34 -1.42 -34.79
N LYS A 763 -10.46 -1.49 -33.79
CA LYS A 763 -10.19 -2.74 -33.05
C LYS A 763 -11.39 -3.21 -32.23
N ASN A 764 -12.13 -2.30 -31.62
CA ASN A 764 -13.16 -2.63 -30.62
C ASN A 764 -14.60 -2.54 -31.14
N VAL A 765 -14.85 -1.82 -32.23
CA VAL A 765 -16.21 -1.60 -32.76
C VAL A 765 -16.39 -2.16 -34.16
N PHE A 766 -15.57 -1.76 -35.15
CA PHE A 766 -15.90 -1.96 -36.58
C PHE A 766 -14.86 -2.73 -37.41
N LYS A 767 -14.10 -3.66 -36.81
CA LYS A 767 -12.91 -4.32 -37.42
C LYS A 767 -13.05 -4.74 -38.90
N GLY A 768 -14.20 -5.25 -39.31
CA GLY A 768 -14.49 -5.73 -40.68
C GLY A 768 -15.52 -4.91 -41.47
N CYS A 769 -15.95 -3.73 -41.01
CA CYS A 769 -16.97 -2.95 -41.69
C CYS A 769 -16.36 -1.99 -42.72
N GLU A 770 -16.64 -2.18 -44.00
CA GLU A 770 -16.13 -1.30 -45.07
C GLU A 770 -16.68 0.13 -45.01
N GLN A 771 -17.95 0.30 -44.64
CA GLN A 771 -18.55 1.63 -44.49
C GLN A 771 -17.85 2.44 -43.40
N CYS A 772 -17.66 1.86 -42.20
CA CYS A 772 -16.91 2.53 -41.14
C CYS A 772 -15.44 2.74 -41.51
N LYS A 773 -14.83 1.89 -42.33
CA LYS A 773 -13.47 2.16 -42.82
C LYS A 773 -13.45 3.41 -43.70
N LYS A 774 -14.42 3.59 -44.60
CA LYS A 774 -14.54 4.82 -45.41
C LYS A 774 -14.79 6.05 -44.55
N ASP A 775 -15.66 5.96 -43.55
CA ASP A 775 -16.00 7.08 -42.66
C ASP A 775 -14.79 7.55 -41.81
N PHE A 776 -13.91 6.63 -41.39
CA PHE A 776 -12.85 6.90 -40.39
C PHE A 776 -11.42 6.96 -40.96
N LEU A 777 -11.13 6.27 -42.06
CA LEU A 777 -9.78 6.15 -42.61
C LEU A 777 -9.66 6.92 -43.93
N ASN A 778 -8.55 7.64 -44.08
CA ASN A 778 -8.14 8.15 -45.38
C ASN A 778 -7.26 7.13 -46.11
N LYS A 779 -7.38 7.06 -47.45
CA LYS A 779 -6.51 6.22 -48.29
C LYS A 779 -5.07 6.76 -48.30
N ASN A 780 -4.92 8.07 -48.27
CA ASN A 780 -3.62 8.73 -48.22
C ASN A 780 -3.21 9.01 -46.77
N GLN A 781 -1.93 8.80 -46.46
CA GLN A 781 -1.39 9.19 -45.15
C GLN A 781 -1.33 10.71 -45.04
N THR A 782 -1.75 11.25 -43.89
CA THR A 782 -1.52 12.66 -43.58
C THR A 782 -0.03 12.94 -43.47
N GLU A 783 0.36 14.18 -43.75
CA GLU A 783 1.75 14.62 -43.81
C GLU A 783 2.56 14.22 -42.56
N TYR A 784 2.08 14.56 -41.35
CA TYR A 784 2.80 14.23 -40.13
C TYR A 784 2.91 12.72 -39.87
N ILE A 785 1.90 11.94 -40.28
CA ILE A 785 1.94 10.48 -40.13
C ILE A 785 3.05 9.90 -41.01
N LYS A 786 3.21 10.39 -42.25
CA LYS A 786 4.31 9.99 -43.14
C LYS A 786 5.67 10.23 -42.50
N TYR A 787 5.89 11.41 -41.91
CA TYR A 787 7.15 11.74 -41.21
C TYR A 787 7.44 10.83 -40.01
N ARG A 788 6.39 10.30 -39.37
CA ARG A 788 6.51 9.51 -38.14
C ARG A 788 6.57 8.01 -38.38
N GLU A 789 6.32 7.55 -39.60
CA GLU A 789 6.48 6.15 -39.96
C GLU A 789 7.95 5.77 -40.15
N TYR A 790 8.28 4.54 -39.80
CA TYR A 790 9.60 3.99 -40.08
C TYR A 790 9.63 3.51 -41.53
N SER A 791 10.72 3.79 -42.24
CA SER A 791 10.91 3.43 -43.65
C SER A 791 10.47 1.98 -43.94
N GLY A 792 9.55 1.82 -44.90
CA GLY A 792 9.05 0.52 -45.34
C GLY A 792 7.93 -0.11 -44.50
N LYS A 793 7.33 0.59 -43.52
CA LYS A 793 6.21 0.04 -42.71
C LYS A 793 5.01 1.00 -42.60
N GLN A 794 3.87 0.61 -43.18
CA GLN A 794 2.58 1.30 -43.03
C GLN A 794 1.72 0.70 -41.92
N TRP A 795 1.88 1.21 -40.70
CA TRP A 795 1.29 0.66 -39.47
C TRP A 795 0.46 1.67 -38.68
N LEU A 796 0.63 2.97 -38.98
CA LEU A 796 -0.17 4.05 -38.40
C LEU A 796 -1.46 4.22 -39.21
N CYS A 797 -2.56 4.51 -38.52
CA CYS A 797 -3.84 4.75 -39.18
C CYS A 797 -3.93 6.23 -39.57
N SER A 798 -4.20 6.52 -40.85
CA SER A 798 -4.49 7.86 -41.32
C SER A 798 -5.98 8.17 -41.12
N PRO A 799 -6.36 9.18 -40.33
CA PRO A 799 -7.76 9.56 -40.15
C PRO A 799 -8.34 10.21 -41.42
N SER A 800 -9.64 10.05 -41.66
CA SER A 800 -10.37 10.87 -42.65
C SER A 800 -10.46 12.33 -42.19
N ASP A 801 -10.66 13.27 -43.12
CA ASP A 801 -10.71 14.71 -42.79
C ASP A 801 -11.91 15.04 -41.89
N ALA A 802 -13.06 14.41 -42.16
CA ALA A 802 -14.25 14.52 -41.31
C ALA A 802 -13.99 13.98 -39.89
N PHE A 803 -13.29 12.86 -39.76
CA PHE A 803 -12.91 12.30 -38.46
C PHE A 803 -11.90 13.19 -37.73
N LEU A 804 -10.93 13.74 -38.45
CA LEU A 804 -9.93 14.67 -37.92
C LEU A 804 -10.61 15.94 -37.36
N SER A 805 -11.56 16.50 -38.11
CA SER A 805 -12.38 17.63 -37.66
C SER A 805 -13.18 17.29 -36.39
N CYS A 806 -13.80 16.11 -36.35
CA CYS A 806 -14.52 15.63 -35.15
C CYS A 806 -13.60 15.52 -33.91
N ILE A 807 -12.40 14.94 -34.05
CA ILE A 807 -11.43 14.88 -32.93
C ILE A 807 -10.95 16.27 -32.52
N SER A 808 -10.80 17.20 -33.47
CA SER A 808 -10.48 18.61 -33.20
C SER A 808 -11.53 19.26 -32.29
N SER A 809 -12.82 19.13 -32.63
CA SER A 809 -13.92 19.66 -31.83
C SER A 809 -14.01 18.98 -30.46
N LEU A 810 -13.81 17.65 -30.40
CA LEU A 810 -13.76 16.91 -29.14
C LEU A 810 -12.62 17.41 -28.23
N GLN A 811 -11.46 17.71 -28.80
CA GLN A 811 -10.33 18.28 -28.07
C GLN A 811 -10.69 19.65 -27.48
N ASP A 812 -11.27 20.54 -28.28
CA ASP A 812 -11.62 21.90 -27.84
C ASP A 812 -12.60 21.87 -26.67
N ILE A 813 -13.67 21.07 -26.78
CA ILE A 813 -14.66 20.89 -25.70
C ILE A 813 -14.01 20.33 -24.43
N ASN A 814 -13.21 19.27 -24.55
CA ASN A 814 -12.54 18.68 -23.39
C ASN A 814 -11.62 19.69 -22.72
N VAL A 815 -10.79 20.40 -23.49
CA VAL A 815 -9.82 21.36 -22.95
C VAL A 815 -10.53 22.53 -22.29
N ALA A 816 -11.55 23.11 -22.92
CA ALA A 816 -12.32 24.23 -22.36
C ALA A 816 -12.94 23.88 -21.00
N ILE A 817 -13.56 22.70 -20.87
CA ILE A 817 -14.15 22.23 -19.61
C ILE A 817 -13.06 21.94 -18.58
N LEU A 818 -11.96 21.29 -18.97
CA LEU A 818 -10.89 20.91 -18.05
C LEU A 818 -10.15 22.12 -17.46
N LYS A 819 -10.02 23.22 -18.22
CA LYS A 819 -9.45 24.48 -17.75
C LYS A 819 -10.21 25.08 -16.57
N THR A 820 -11.52 24.85 -16.46
CA THR A 820 -12.39 25.54 -15.48
C THR A 820 -13.01 24.60 -14.45
N ASN A 821 -13.22 23.32 -14.77
CA ASN A 821 -14.06 22.39 -14.00
C ASN A 821 -13.37 21.08 -13.57
N LEU A 822 -12.04 21.01 -13.56
CA LEU A 822 -11.29 19.80 -13.18
C LEU A 822 -11.63 19.26 -11.78
N ASP A 823 -12.09 20.13 -10.88
CA ASP A 823 -12.46 19.85 -9.49
C ASP A 823 -13.91 19.36 -9.30
N LYS A 824 -14.73 19.36 -10.37
CA LYS A 824 -16.13 18.91 -10.30
C LYS A 824 -16.26 17.38 -10.16
N TYR A 825 -17.35 16.98 -9.53
CA TYR A 825 -17.84 15.61 -9.56
C TYR A 825 -18.56 15.34 -10.88
N TYR A 826 -18.60 14.08 -11.31
CA TYR A 826 -19.19 13.65 -12.59
C TYR A 826 -18.56 14.33 -13.81
N LEU A 827 -17.24 14.55 -13.75
CA LEU A 827 -16.51 15.30 -14.78
C LEU A 827 -16.69 14.68 -16.17
N LYS A 828 -16.59 13.35 -16.29
CA LYS A 828 -16.74 12.65 -17.57
C LYS A 828 -18.18 12.69 -18.05
N GLU A 829 -19.17 12.53 -17.18
CA GLU A 829 -20.58 12.64 -17.56
C GLU A 829 -20.98 14.06 -17.96
N LEU A 830 -20.44 15.09 -17.30
CA LEU A 830 -20.57 16.48 -17.72
C LEU A 830 -20.01 16.70 -19.13
N ILE A 831 -18.77 16.27 -19.37
CA ILE A 831 -18.11 16.42 -20.68
C ILE A 831 -18.90 15.65 -21.75
N LYS A 832 -19.38 14.43 -21.45
CA LYS A 832 -20.21 13.64 -22.38
C LYS A 832 -21.47 14.39 -22.77
N THR A 833 -22.20 14.93 -21.79
CA THR A 833 -23.47 15.62 -22.02
C THR A 833 -23.28 16.80 -22.95
N ILE A 834 -22.22 17.59 -22.72
CA ILE A 834 -21.86 18.73 -23.57
C ILE A 834 -21.44 18.28 -24.97
N ILE A 835 -20.64 17.21 -25.09
CA ILE A 835 -20.26 16.67 -26.40
C ILE A 835 -21.49 16.21 -27.19
N PHE A 836 -22.45 15.55 -26.54
CA PHE A 836 -23.68 15.08 -27.18
C PHE A 836 -24.56 16.23 -27.70
N SER A 837 -24.59 17.37 -27.00
CA SER A 837 -25.34 18.55 -27.45
C SER A 837 -24.60 19.38 -28.51
N SER A 838 -23.27 19.36 -28.52
CA SER A 838 -22.46 20.33 -29.29
C SER A 838 -21.81 19.76 -30.55
N ILE A 839 -21.75 18.43 -30.75
CA ILE A 839 -21.10 17.82 -31.91
C ILE A 839 -22.10 17.07 -32.79
N ASP A 840 -22.09 17.38 -34.09
CA ASP A 840 -22.83 16.63 -35.10
C ASP A 840 -22.02 15.41 -35.60
N PHE A 841 -22.54 14.20 -35.34
CA PHE A 841 -21.95 12.94 -35.77
C PHE A 841 -22.51 12.41 -37.10
N LYS A 842 -23.17 13.25 -37.92
CA LYS A 842 -23.74 12.87 -39.22
C LYS A 842 -22.76 12.19 -40.18
N TYR A 843 -21.47 12.51 -40.13
CA TYR A 843 -20.45 11.89 -40.99
C TYR A 843 -20.29 10.37 -40.77
N ILE A 844 -20.74 9.84 -39.61
CA ILE A 844 -20.78 8.41 -39.35
C ILE A 844 -22.03 7.85 -40.05
N SER A 845 -21.83 7.36 -41.27
CA SER A 845 -22.90 6.94 -42.18
C SER A 845 -23.35 5.49 -41.95
N CYS A 846 -22.57 4.68 -41.23
CA CYS A 846 -22.88 3.27 -41.01
C CYS A 846 -23.99 3.03 -39.95
N ASN A 847 -25.21 2.73 -40.39
CA ASN A 847 -26.37 2.45 -39.53
C ASN A 847 -26.14 1.34 -38.47
N ASN A 848 -25.39 0.28 -38.82
CA ASN A 848 -25.16 -0.86 -37.91
C ASN A 848 -24.22 -0.54 -36.73
N HIS A 849 -23.35 0.46 -36.88
CA HIS A 849 -22.31 0.78 -35.88
C HIS A 849 -22.38 2.22 -35.38
N LYS A 850 -23.28 3.06 -35.90
CA LYS A 850 -23.35 4.50 -35.61
C LYS A 850 -23.36 4.80 -34.11
N GLU A 851 -24.35 4.30 -33.38
CA GLU A 851 -24.48 4.53 -31.94
C GLU A 851 -23.27 4.00 -31.14
N LYS A 852 -22.82 2.78 -31.45
CA LYS A 852 -21.65 2.16 -30.79
C LYS A 852 -20.36 2.94 -31.05
N ASN A 853 -20.20 3.48 -32.25
CA ASN A 853 -19.05 4.31 -32.62
C ASN A 853 -19.09 5.62 -31.85
N ILE A 854 -20.23 6.31 -31.81
CA ILE A 854 -20.41 7.57 -31.08
C ILE A 854 -20.11 7.36 -29.59
N ASP A 855 -20.79 6.41 -28.94
CA ASP A 855 -20.58 6.15 -27.51
C ASP A 855 -19.12 5.76 -27.19
N TYR A 856 -18.52 4.87 -28.00
CA TYR A 856 -17.12 4.48 -27.79
C TYR A 856 -16.15 5.65 -27.98
N LEU A 857 -16.35 6.47 -29.02
CA LEU A 857 -15.51 7.64 -29.31
C LEU A 857 -15.58 8.67 -28.18
N ILE A 858 -16.78 9.02 -27.72
CA ILE A 858 -16.95 9.99 -26.63
C ILE A 858 -16.30 9.46 -25.35
N ASN A 859 -16.56 8.19 -24.98
CA ASN A 859 -15.93 7.59 -23.81
C ASN A 859 -14.39 7.56 -23.89
N LEU A 860 -13.84 7.22 -25.06
CA LEU A 860 -12.40 7.21 -25.29
C LEU A 860 -11.82 8.62 -25.27
N SER A 861 -12.53 9.60 -25.82
CA SER A 861 -12.19 11.02 -25.86
C SER A 861 -12.05 11.58 -24.45
N CYS A 862 -13.13 11.55 -23.67
CA CYS A 862 -13.12 12.06 -22.29
C CYS A 862 -11.99 11.40 -21.49
N ARG A 863 -11.87 10.08 -21.59
CA ARG A 863 -10.81 9.34 -20.90
C ARG A 863 -9.43 9.84 -21.31
N PHE A 864 -9.14 9.91 -22.60
CA PHE A 864 -7.82 10.30 -23.10
C PHE A 864 -7.44 11.72 -22.66
N PHE A 865 -8.32 12.70 -22.87
CA PHE A 865 -8.03 14.10 -22.58
C PHE A 865 -7.95 14.38 -21.09
N ILE A 866 -8.84 13.82 -20.26
CA ILE A 866 -8.75 13.99 -18.80
C ILE A 866 -7.42 13.43 -18.26
N TYR A 867 -7.03 12.22 -18.65
CA TYR A 867 -5.77 11.62 -18.17
C TYR A 867 -4.55 12.39 -18.69
N ASN A 868 -4.57 12.84 -19.93
CA ASN A 868 -3.47 13.63 -20.49
C ASN A 868 -3.34 14.98 -19.77
N TYR A 869 -4.46 15.66 -19.53
CA TYR A 869 -4.49 16.92 -18.80
C TYR A 869 -3.96 16.79 -17.36
N CYS A 870 -4.41 15.76 -16.62
CA CYS A 870 -3.86 15.45 -15.29
C CYS A 870 -2.34 15.21 -15.35
N LYS A 871 -1.86 14.52 -16.39
CA LYS A 871 -0.42 14.26 -16.58
C LYS A 871 0.37 15.54 -16.82
N GLU A 872 -0.16 16.48 -17.60
CA GLU A 872 0.47 17.78 -17.84
C GLU A 872 0.52 18.63 -16.56
N ILE A 873 -0.58 18.76 -15.82
CA ILE A 873 -0.59 19.43 -14.51
C ILE A 873 0.47 18.83 -13.57
N ASN A 874 0.56 17.50 -13.51
CA ASN A 874 1.55 16.82 -12.69
C ASN A 874 3.00 17.08 -13.12
N LYS A 875 3.26 17.30 -14.42
CA LYS A 875 4.59 17.70 -14.91
C LYS A 875 4.92 19.11 -14.44
N ILE A 876 3.96 20.04 -14.48
CA ILE A 876 4.14 21.44 -14.02
C ILE A 876 4.40 21.47 -12.51
N ILE A 877 3.61 20.74 -11.71
CA ILE A 877 3.81 20.60 -10.24
C ILE A 877 5.25 20.15 -9.90
N CYS A 878 5.83 19.29 -10.74
CA CYS A 878 7.18 18.75 -10.55
C CYS A 878 8.28 19.50 -11.31
N ASN A 879 7.96 20.64 -11.95
CA ASN A 879 8.87 21.41 -12.81
C ASN A 879 9.56 20.58 -13.91
N LYS A 880 8.79 19.65 -14.51
CA LYS A 880 9.20 18.90 -15.69
C LYS A 880 8.70 19.53 -16.99
N ARG A 881 7.86 20.57 -16.88
CA ARG A 881 7.30 21.34 -17.98
C ARG A 881 6.96 22.73 -17.45
N GLU A 882 7.20 23.75 -18.25
CA GLU A 882 6.76 25.11 -17.96
C GLU A 882 5.25 25.27 -18.20
N CYS A 883 4.69 26.34 -17.65
CA CYS A 883 3.30 26.69 -17.83
C CYS A 883 3.22 27.72 -18.96
N ASP A 884 2.74 27.26 -20.11
CA ASP A 884 2.72 28.00 -21.37
C ASP A 884 1.36 28.71 -21.62
N ASP A 885 0.41 28.62 -20.68
CA ASP A 885 -1.00 28.96 -20.88
C ASP A 885 -1.55 29.64 -19.61
N ASP A 886 -1.54 30.97 -19.61
CA ASP A 886 -1.92 31.79 -18.46
C ASP A 886 -3.44 31.87 -18.23
N ASP A 887 -4.25 31.49 -19.24
CA ASP A 887 -5.71 31.39 -19.12
C ASP A 887 -6.18 30.10 -18.44
N ASP A 888 -5.27 29.11 -18.30
CA ASP A 888 -5.58 27.86 -17.64
C ASP A 888 -5.42 27.97 -16.11
N LYS A 889 -6.56 28.14 -15.44
CA LYS A 889 -6.69 28.21 -13.98
C LYS A 889 -5.87 27.14 -13.24
N PHE A 890 -5.86 25.88 -13.69
CA PHE A 890 -5.19 24.79 -12.98
C PHE A 890 -3.69 24.73 -13.27
N LYS A 891 -3.27 25.03 -14.51
CA LYS A 891 -1.83 25.13 -14.85
C LYS A 891 -1.17 26.30 -14.12
N VAL A 892 -1.83 27.46 -14.05
CA VAL A 892 -1.36 28.62 -13.28
C VAL A 892 -1.24 28.28 -11.80
N LYS A 893 -2.24 27.59 -11.21
CA LYS A 893 -2.15 27.10 -9.84
C LYS A 893 -0.98 26.12 -9.65
N ALA A 894 -0.74 25.24 -10.61
CA ALA A 894 0.36 24.27 -10.55
C ALA A 894 1.72 24.98 -10.55
N LYS A 895 1.87 26.00 -11.39
CA LYS A 895 3.05 26.90 -11.42
C LYS A 895 3.23 27.57 -10.06
N LYS A 896 2.18 28.20 -9.51
CA LYS A 896 2.22 28.88 -8.19
C LYS A 896 2.63 27.91 -7.07
N TYR A 897 2.06 26.71 -7.05
CA TYR A 897 2.41 25.66 -6.10
C TYR A 897 3.88 25.28 -6.19
N PHE A 898 4.41 25.04 -7.40
CA PHE A 898 5.82 24.71 -7.59
C PHE A 898 6.75 25.80 -7.03
N HIS A 899 6.49 27.07 -7.35
CA HIS A 899 7.30 28.20 -6.85
C HIS A 899 7.26 28.30 -5.31
N LYS A 900 6.10 28.06 -4.70
CA LYS A 900 5.95 28.01 -3.23
C LYS A 900 6.78 26.89 -2.61
N CYS A 901 6.79 25.71 -3.21
CA CYS A 901 7.61 24.58 -2.76
C CYS A 901 9.11 24.80 -2.98
N TYR A 902 9.51 25.41 -4.10
CA TYR A 902 10.91 25.73 -4.39
C TYR A 902 11.48 26.70 -3.34
N LYS A 903 10.77 27.79 -3.05
CA LYS A 903 11.16 28.75 -2.00
C LYS A 903 11.29 28.11 -0.60
N ARG A 904 10.50 27.07 -0.30
CA ARG A 904 10.58 26.34 0.98
C ARG A 904 11.74 25.37 1.08
N LYS A 905 12.25 24.85 -0.04
CA LYS A 905 13.40 23.93 -0.04
C LYS A 905 14.74 24.67 0.07
N ASN A 906 14.78 25.92 -0.37
CA ASN A 906 15.97 26.78 -0.36
C ASN A 906 16.00 27.76 0.84
N LYS A 907 15.09 27.59 1.81
CA LYS A 907 15.11 28.22 3.13
C LYS A 907 15.34 27.12 4.16
#